data_AF-A0AAX6PRQ5-F1
#
_entry.id   AF-A0AAX6PRQ5-F1
#
_cell.length_a   1.000
_cell.length_b   1.000
_cell.length_c   1.000
_cell.angle_alpha   90.00
_cell.angle_beta   90.00
_cell.angle_gamma   90.00
#
_symmetry.space_group_name_H-M   'P 1'
#
loop_
_entity.id
_entity.type
_entity.pdbx_description
1 polymer ?
#
loop_
_entity_poly.entity_id
_entity_poly.type
_entity_poly.pdbx_seq_one_letter_code
_entity_poly.pdbx_strand_id
1 'polypeptide(L)'
;MICQGDIARYREQANDTANYGKARSWYLKAQHIAPKNGRPYNQLALLAVYTRRKLDAVYYYLRSLAASNPILTAKESLMSLFEETKRKAEQMEKKQQEEFELNPDQWRKGKKSTFRHVGDDTTRLEIWIHPSHPRSSQGTESGKDSEQENGLGSLSASDLNKRFILSFLHAHGKLFTRIGMETFPSVAEKVLKEFQVLLQHSPSPIGSTRMLQLMTINMFAIHNSQLKDCFSEECRSVIQEQAAALGLAMFSLLVRRCTCLLKESAKAQQSSPEDQDDQDDIRVSSFIPDLKELLPSVKVWSDWMLGYPNTWNPPPTSLDLPSQVAVDVWSTLADFCNILTAVNQSEVPLYKDPDDDLTLLILEEDRLLSGFVPLLAAPQDPCYVEKTSDKVIAADCKRVTVLKYFLEALCGQEEPLLAFKGGKYVSVAPVPDTMGKEMGSQEGKQLEDEEEDVVIEDFEEDSEGEGSGGEDDIRELRAKKLALARKIAEQQRRQEKIQAVLEDQSQMRQMELEIRPLFLVPDTNGFIDHLASLARLLESRKYILVVPLIVINELDGLAKGQETDHRAGGYARVVQEKARKSIEFLERRFESRDSCLRALTSRGNELESIAFRSEDITGQLGNNDDLILSCCLHYCKDKAKDFMPTSKEEPIRLLREVVLLTDDRNLRVKALTRNVPVRDIPAFLTWAQVG
;
A
#
# COMPACT_ATOMS: atom_id res chain seq x y z
N MET A 1 -34.39 19.04 29.83
CA MET A 1 -33.79 19.54 28.58
C MET A 1 -34.01 18.61 27.39
N ILE A 2 -33.76 17.29 27.51
CA ILE A 2 -33.99 16.32 26.44
C ILE A 2 -35.43 16.42 25.89
N CYS A 3 -36.45 16.37 26.78
CA CYS A 3 -37.85 16.51 26.35
C CYS A 3 -38.16 17.86 25.67
N GLN A 4 -37.48 18.95 26.04
CA GLN A 4 -37.63 20.25 25.36
C GLN A 4 -37.06 20.21 23.93
N GLY A 5 -35.96 19.49 23.73
CA GLY A 5 -35.43 19.19 22.40
C GLY A 5 -36.40 18.34 21.59
N ASP A 6 -37.00 17.31 22.20
CA ASP A 6 -37.98 16.44 21.54
C ASP A 6 -39.24 17.22 21.12
N ILE A 7 -39.79 18.07 22.01
CA ILE A 7 -40.92 18.96 21.70
C ILE A 7 -40.57 19.90 20.54
N ALA A 8 -39.38 20.53 20.57
CA ALA A 8 -38.93 21.41 19.50
C ALA A 8 -38.80 20.65 18.17
N ARG A 9 -38.31 19.41 18.18
CA ARG A 9 -38.21 18.56 16.99
C ARG A 9 -39.58 18.16 16.46
N TYR A 10 -40.49 17.72 17.33
CA TYR A 10 -41.85 17.35 16.96
C TYR A 10 -42.64 18.54 16.41
N ARG A 11 -42.40 19.74 16.93
CA ARG A 11 -42.98 20.98 16.39
C ARG A 11 -42.58 21.21 14.94
N GLU A 12 -41.31 21.01 14.59
CA GLU A 12 -40.86 21.18 13.20
C GLU A 12 -41.45 20.10 12.29
N GLN A 13 -41.49 18.85 12.76
CA GLN A 13 -42.11 17.74 12.02
C GLN A 13 -43.61 17.96 11.78
N ALA A 14 -44.34 18.45 12.78
CA ALA A 14 -45.77 18.73 12.66
C ALA A 14 -46.09 19.93 11.73
N ASN A 15 -45.11 20.81 11.50
CA ASN A 15 -45.22 21.95 10.60
C ASN A 15 -44.59 21.69 9.22
N ASP A 16 -44.14 20.45 8.95
CA ASP A 16 -43.40 20.07 7.75
C ASP A 16 -42.16 20.95 7.46
N THR A 17 -41.51 21.46 8.52
CA THR A 17 -40.28 22.26 8.45
C THR A 17 -39.05 21.47 8.91
N ALA A 18 -37.87 21.91 8.49
CA ALA A 18 -36.58 21.26 8.81
C ALA A 18 -35.66 22.11 9.71
N ASN A 19 -36.20 23.11 10.42
CA ASN A 19 -35.42 24.07 11.21
C ASN A 19 -35.09 23.54 12.61
N TYR A 20 -34.32 22.45 12.67
CA TYR A 20 -33.99 21.76 13.92
C TYR A 20 -32.97 22.48 14.83
N GLY A 21 -32.62 23.74 14.56
CA GLY A 21 -31.62 24.51 15.32
C GLY A 21 -31.97 24.63 16.81
N LYS A 22 -33.25 24.85 17.13
CA LYS A 22 -33.72 24.94 18.52
C LYS A 22 -33.64 23.59 19.24
N ALA A 23 -34.03 22.51 18.58
CA ALA A 23 -33.90 21.15 19.12
C ALA A 23 -32.43 20.80 19.39
N ARG A 24 -31.54 21.09 18.42
CA ARG A 24 -30.09 20.91 18.55
C ARG A 24 -29.54 21.66 19.77
N SER A 25 -29.90 22.93 19.96
CA SER A 25 -29.45 23.72 21.12
C SER A 25 -29.85 23.07 22.45
N TRP A 26 -31.08 22.56 22.57
CA TRP A 26 -31.52 21.88 23.78
C TRP A 26 -30.76 20.58 24.06
N TYR A 27 -30.51 19.77 23.04
CA TYR A 27 -29.73 18.54 23.20
C TYR A 27 -28.26 18.84 23.52
N LEU A 28 -27.67 19.88 22.92
CA LEU A 28 -26.31 20.35 23.24
C LEU A 28 -26.20 20.81 24.70
N LYS A 29 -27.20 21.55 25.21
CA LYS A 29 -27.24 21.90 26.64
C LYS A 29 -27.39 20.66 27.53
N ALA A 30 -28.20 19.69 27.12
CA ALA A 30 -28.40 18.46 27.88
C ALA A 30 -27.10 17.61 27.99
N GLN A 31 -26.31 17.50 26.92
CA GLN A 31 -25.03 16.77 26.98
C GLN A 31 -24.04 17.44 27.94
N HIS A 32 -24.03 18.77 28.05
CA HIS A 32 -23.06 19.47 28.91
C HIS A 32 -23.35 19.27 30.41
N ILE A 33 -24.60 19.02 30.77
CA ILE A 33 -24.99 18.76 32.17
C ILE A 33 -24.62 17.33 32.58
N ALA A 34 -24.82 16.35 31.70
CA ALA A 34 -24.54 14.94 31.98
C ALA A 34 -23.88 14.26 30.78
N PRO A 35 -22.58 14.49 30.53
CA PRO A 35 -21.90 13.97 29.34
C PRO A 35 -21.85 12.43 29.28
N LYS A 36 -22.00 11.76 30.41
CA LYS A 36 -22.05 10.29 30.55
C LYS A 36 -23.37 9.66 30.08
N ASN A 37 -24.40 10.46 29.80
CA ASN A 37 -25.69 9.99 29.32
C ASN A 37 -25.69 9.88 27.79
N GLY A 38 -25.93 8.68 27.23
CA GLY A 38 -25.99 8.46 25.78
C GLY A 38 -27.15 9.17 25.07
N ARG A 39 -28.25 9.45 25.79
CA ARG A 39 -29.52 9.90 25.17
C ARG A 39 -29.43 11.22 24.40
N PRO A 40 -28.81 12.31 24.90
CA PRO A 40 -28.62 13.53 24.12
C PRO A 40 -27.90 13.30 22.79
N TYR A 41 -26.86 12.46 22.76
CA TYR A 41 -26.14 12.13 21.54
C TYR A 41 -27.03 11.36 20.55
N ASN A 42 -27.80 10.36 21.02
CA ASN A 42 -28.76 9.65 20.17
C ASN A 42 -29.75 10.61 19.50
N GLN A 43 -30.26 11.61 20.24
CA GLN A 43 -31.17 12.60 19.65
C GLN A 43 -30.46 13.54 18.66
N LEU A 44 -29.21 13.93 18.92
CA LEU A 44 -28.39 14.70 17.97
C LEU A 44 -28.11 13.91 16.68
N ALA A 45 -27.92 12.58 16.80
CA ALA A 45 -27.77 11.70 15.66
C ALA A 45 -29.03 11.67 14.78
N LEU A 46 -30.22 11.57 15.39
CA LEU A 46 -31.49 11.66 14.66
C LEU A 46 -31.63 12.98 13.89
N LEU A 47 -31.27 14.11 14.51
CA LEU A 47 -31.26 15.41 13.81
C LEU A 47 -30.25 15.43 12.65
N ALA A 48 -29.10 14.76 12.79
CA ALA A 48 -28.11 14.63 11.74
C ALA A 48 -28.61 13.76 10.57
N VAL A 49 -29.35 12.68 10.85
CA VAL A 49 -30.03 11.86 9.83
C VAL A 49 -31.04 12.71 9.06
N TYR A 50 -31.93 13.44 9.74
CA TYR A 50 -32.94 14.29 9.09
C TYR A 50 -32.34 15.39 8.21
N THR A 51 -31.15 15.88 8.58
CA THR A 51 -30.41 16.92 7.84
C THR A 51 -29.34 16.34 6.91
N ARG A 52 -29.34 15.02 6.67
CA ARG A 52 -28.42 14.30 5.76
C ARG A 52 -26.93 14.50 6.05
N ARG A 53 -26.57 14.78 7.31
CA ARG A 53 -25.19 14.93 7.77
C ARG A 53 -24.65 13.58 8.27
N LYS A 54 -24.32 12.69 7.33
CA LYS A 54 -23.98 11.27 7.63
C LYS A 54 -22.86 11.09 8.64
N LEU A 55 -21.75 11.83 8.49
CA LEU A 55 -20.63 11.71 9.42
C LEU A 55 -21.01 12.15 10.84
N ASP A 56 -21.77 13.23 10.98
CA ASP A 56 -22.26 13.67 12.29
C ASP A 56 -23.23 12.65 12.90
N ALA A 57 -24.08 12.03 12.08
CA ALA A 57 -25.00 10.97 12.53
C ALA A 57 -24.21 9.77 13.08
N VAL A 58 -23.22 9.28 12.33
CA VAL A 58 -22.33 8.20 12.78
C VAL A 58 -21.62 8.61 14.07
N TYR A 59 -20.95 9.77 14.09
CA TYR A 59 -20.28 10.28 15.28
C TYR A 59 -21.19 10.30 16.52
N TYR A 60 -22.39 10.86 16.40
CA TYR A 60 -23.30 10.97 17.54
C TYR A 60 -23.88 9.62 17.98
N TYR A 61 -24.16 8.70 17.06
CA TYR A 61 -24.57 7.34 17.45
C TYR A 61 -23.44 6.59 18.15
N LEU A 62 -22.19 6.70 17.69
CA LEU A 62 -21.05 6.08 18.37
C LEU A 62 -20.79 6.72 19.74
N ARG A 63 -20.90 8.06 19.86
CA ARG A 63 -20.88 8.75 21.18
C ARG A 63 -21.98 8.25 22.10
N SER A 64 -23.16 7.95 21.57
CA SER A 64 -24.26 7.37 22.34
C SER A 64 -24.01 5.93 22.79
N LEU A 65 -23.23 5.15 22.05
CA LEU A 65 -22.87 3.77 22.39
C LEU A 65 -21.67 3.71 23.35
N ALA A 66 -20.75 4.65 23.24
CA ALA A 66 -19.56 4.77 24.08
C ALA A 66 -19.73 5.80 25.22
N ALA A 67 -20.96 6.02 25.67
CA ALA A 67 -21.25 6.73 26.90
C ALA A 67 -21.41 5.72 28.05
N SER A 68 -21.21 6.14 29.30
CA SER A 68 -21.41 5.26 30.46
C SER A 68 -22.84 4.69 30.54
N ASN A 69 -23.83 5.46 30.07
CA ASN A 69 -25.21 5.03 29.98
C ASN A 69 -25.63 4.95 28.50
N PRO A 70 -25.32 3.84 27.81
CA PRO A 70 -25.46 3.76 26.36
C PRO A 70 -26.90 3.56 25.90
N ILE A 71 -27.19 3.98 24.65
CA ILE A 71 -28.48 3.73 23.99
C ILE A 71 -28.30 2.64 22.93
N LEU A 72 -28.69 1.41 23.26
CA LEU A 72 -28.40 0.23 22.43
C LEU A 72 -29.09 0.26 21.06
N THR A 73 -30.23 0.94 20.93
CA THR A 73 -30.92 1.11 19.63
C THR A 73 -30.12 1.93 18.61
N ALA A 74 -29.09 2.66 19.05
CA ALA A 74 -28.15 3.31 18.15
C ALA A 74 -27.38 2.30 17.27
N LYS A 75 -27.21 1.05 17.74
CA LYS A 75 -26.53 -0.01 16.97
C LYS A 75 -27.27 -0.33 15.68
N GLU A 76 -28.59 -0.54 15.74
CA GLU A 76 -29.42 -0.80 14.55
C GLU A 76 -29.41 0.39 13.59
N SER A 77 -29.45 1.61 14.13
CA SER A 77 -29.38 2.84 13.34
C SER A 77 -28.04 2.96 12.59
N LEU A 78 -26.93 2.59 13.24
CA LEU A 78 -25.61 2.53 12.61
C LEU A 78 -25.51 1.45 11.54
N MET A 79 -26.06 0.26 11.78
CA MET A 79 -26.12 -0.81 10.76
C MET A 79 -26.80 -0.32 9.49
N SER A 80 -27.94 0.37 9.62
CA SER A 80 -28.66 0.95 8.48
C SER A 80 -27.85 2.03 7.75
N LEU A 81 -27.21 2.95 8.49
CA LEU A 81 -26.37 4.00 7.91
C LEU A 81 -25.14 3.46 7.17
N PHE A 82 -24.49 2.43 7.72
CA PHE A 82 -23.33 1.83 7.08
C PHE A 82 -23.71 1.01 5.85
N GLU A 83 -24.86 0.33 5.86
CA GLU A 83 -25.39 -0.34 4.67
C GLU A 83 -25.70 0.66 3.53
N GLU A 84 -26.30 1.81 3.85
CA GLU A 84 -26.50 2.88 2.86
C GLU A 84 -25.17 3.44 2.33
N THR A 85 -24.17 3.55 3.21
CA THR A 85 -22.82 4.03 2.86
C THR A 85 -22.10 3.06 1.94
N LYS A 86 -22.17 1.75 2.23
CA LYS A 86 -21.63 0.67 1.40
C LYS A 86 -22.19 0.73 -0.01
N ARG A 87 -23.52 0.76 -0.16
CA ARG A 87 -24.18 0.86 -1.48
C ARG A 87 -23.71 2.07 -2.27
N LYS A 88 -23.55 3.22 -1.59
CA LYS A 88 -23.07 4.46 -2.23
C LYS A 88 -21.60 4.36 -2.65
N ALA A 89 -20.74 3.74 -1.85
CA ALA A 89 -19.34 3.52 -2.18
C ALA A 89 -19.20 2.61 -3.42
N GLU A 90 -19.91 1.48 -3.43
CA GLU A 90 -19.94 0.54 -4.56
C GLU A 90 -20.48 1.20 -5.85
N GLN A 91 -21.52 2.04 -5.74
CA GLN A 91 -22.03 2.79 -6.90
C GLN A 91 -21.00 3.78 -7.45
N MET A 92 -20.23 4.45 -6.60
CA MET A 92 -19.18 5.38 -7.02
C MET A 92 -18.02 4.64 -7.68
N GLU A 93 -17.66 3.46 -7.20
CA GLU A 93 -16.60 2.62 -7.79
C GLU A 93 -17.01 2.09 -9.16
N LYS A 94 -18.25 1.63 -9.31
CA LYS A 94 -18.79 1.21 -10.61
C LYS A 94 -18.78 2.35 -11.62
N LYS A 95 -19.22 3.55 -11.23
CA LYS A 95 -19.16 4.73 -12.11
C LYS A 95 -17.74 5.08 -12.53
N GLN A 96 -16.77 4.98 -11.62
CA GLN A 96 -15.35 5.23 -11.95
C GLN A 96 -14.80 4.16 -12.90
N GLN A 97 -15.22 2.91 -12.77
CA GLN A 97 -14.86 1.82 -13.69
C GLN A 97 -15.53 2.01 -15.06
N GLU A 98 -16.81 2.34 -15.11
CA GLU A 98 -17.56 2.63 -16.35
C GLU A 98 -16.98 3.86 -17.09
N GLU A 99 -16.64 4.94 -16.37
CA GLU A 99 -15.98 6.12 -16.95
C GLU A 99 -14.57 5.78 -17.47
N PHE A 100 -13.85 4.87 -16.80
CA PHE A 100 -12.56 4.37 -17.25
C PHE A 100 -12.67 3.52 -18.52
N GLU A 101 -13.73 2.72 -18.64
CA GLU A 101 -14.01 1.89 -19.82
C GLU A 101 -14.52 2.70 -21.02
N LEU A 102 -15.31 3.77 -20.79
CA LEU A 102 -15.92 4.58 -21.84
C LEU A 102 -14.99 5.66 -22.43
N ASN A 103 -13.92 6.05 -21.73
CA ASN A 103 -13.05 7.14 -22.18
C ASN A 103 -11.55 6.85 -21.99
N PRO A 104 -11.00 5.79 -22.63
CA PRO A 104 -9.59 5.44 -22.52
C PRO A 104 -8.64 6.54 -23.05
N ASP A 105 -9.10 7.41 -23.95
CA ASP A 105 -8.28 8.42 -24.63
C ASP A 105 -8.06 9.72 -23.84
N GLN A 106 -8.98 10.12 -22.95
CA GLN A 106 -8.76 11.29 -22.09
C GLN A 106 -7.70 11.02 -21.00
N TRP A 107 -7.58 9.77 -20.54
CA TRP A 107 -6.54 9.40 -19.58
C TRP A 107 -5.19 9.13 -20.25
N ARG A 108 -5.13 8.86 -21.57
CA ARG A 108 -3.87 8.69 -22.33
C ARG A 108 -3.03 9.96 -22.44
N LYS A 109 -3.60 11.15 -22.25
CA LYS A 109 -2.82 12.40 -22.15
C LYS A 109 -2.24 12.66 -20.75
N GLY A 110 -2.76 11.98 -19.71
CA GLY A 110 -2.31 12.13 -18.31
C GLY A 110 -1.55 10.92 -17.75
N LYS A 111 -1.60 9.76 -18.41
CA LYS A 111 -0.85 8.56 -18.07
C LYS A 111 0.20 8.29 -19.15
N LYS A 112 1.44 8.75 -18.93
CA LYS A 112 2.61 8.00 -19.42
C LYS A 112 2.64 6.69 -18.64
N SER A 113 1.86 5.71 -19.09
CA SER A 113 1.83 4.40 -18.48
C SER A 113 2.94 3.55 -19.09
N THR A 114 4.00 3.33 -18.32
CA THR A 114 4.71 2.06 -18.31
C THR A 114 3.72 0.98 -17.85
N PHE A 115 2.93 0.44 -18.79
CA PHE A 115 2.03 -0.67 -18.52
C PHE A 115 2.88 -1.93 -18.35
N ARG A 116 3.06 -2.37 -17.11
CA ARG A 116 3.57 -3.70 -16.78
C ARG A 116 2.43 -4.69 -16.97
N HIS A 117 2.50 -5.46 -18.06
CA HIS A 117 2.03 -6.83 -18.05
C HIS A 117 3.16 -7.68 -18.61
N VAL A 118 3.55 -8.70 -17.83
CA VAL A 118 3.92 -10.07 -18.21
C VAL A 118 4.82 -10.64 -17.11
N GLY A 119 4.40 -11.77 -16.55
CA GLY A 119 5.30 -12.76 -15.95
C GLY A 119 5.75 -12.48 -14.52
N ASP A 120 5.16 -13.23 -13.61
CA ASP A 120 5.66 -13.52 -12.27
C ASP A 120 7.05 -14.17 -12.35
N ASP A 121 8.12 -13.37 -12.23
CA ASP A 121 9.49 -13.86 -12.01
C ASP A 121 10.29 -12.76 -11.29
N THR A 122 10.41 -12.87 -9.97
CA THR A 122 10.95 -11.87 -9.05
C THR A 122 12.46 -11.61 -9.19
N THR A 123 13.14 -12.28 -10.14
CA THR A 123 14.59 -12.26 -10.28
C THR A 123 15.11 -11.39 -11.44
N ARG A 124 14.25 -10.98 -12.39
CA ARG A 124 14.63 -10.23 -13.60
C ARG A 124 13.79 -8.97 -13.80
N LEU A 125 14.42 -7.80 -13.75
CA LEU A 125 13.79 -6.50 -14.05
C LEU A 125 14.14 -6.04 -15.46
N GLU A 126 13.15 -5.88 -16.35
CA GLU A 126 13.37 -5.35 -17.70
C GLU A 126 13.00 -3.86 -17.83
N ILE A 127 13.94 -3.05 -18.32
CA ILE A 127 13.79 -1.61 -18.53
C ILE A 127 13.85 -1.34 -20.04
N TRP A 128 12.70 -1.09 -20.67
CA TRP A 128 12.59 -0.85 -22.11
C TRP A 128 12.73 0.64 -22.45
N ILE A 129 13.76 1.01 -23.20
CA ILE A 129 14.06 2.40 -23.58
C ILE A 129 13.82 2.59 -25.08
N HIS A 130 12.98 3.57 -25.40
CA HIS A 130 12.66 3.90 -26.79
C HIS A 130 13.80 4.71 -27.45
N PRO A 131 14.18 4.45 -28.72
CA PRO A 131 15.30 5.14 -29.40
C PRO A 131 15.20 6.68 -29.49
N SER A 132 14.02 7.25 -29.24
CA SER A 132 13.80 8.71 -29.27
C SER A 132 14.15 9.43 -27.95
N HIS A 133 14.61 8.73 -26.91
CA HIS A 133 15.13 9.35 -25.70
C HIS A 133 16.63 9.68 -25.84
N PRO A 134 17.05 10.96 -25.75
CA PRO A 134 18.47 11.31 -25.85
C PRO A 134 19.26 10.82 -24.62
N ARG A 135 20.53 10.45 -24.84
CA ARG A 135 21.50 10.20 -23.76
C ARG A 135 21.74 11.49 -22.97
N SER A 136 21.26 11.59 -21.74
CA SER A 136 21.77 12.57 -20.79
C SER A 136 22.90 11.91 -19.99
N SER A 137 24.11 12.35 -20.27
CA SER A 137 25.33 12.08 -19.51
C SER A 137 25.24 12.67 -18.09
N GLN A 138 25.90 11.98 -17.17
CA GLN A 138 26.24 12.36 -15.79
C GLN A 138 26.30 13.87 -15.51
N GLY A 139 25.68 14.28 -14.40
CA GLY A 139 25.84 15.60 -13.83
C GLY A 139 24.79 15.85 -12.75
N THR A 140 25.19 15.60 -11.51
CA THR A 140 24.69 16.12 -10.24
C THR A 140 23.57 17.17 -10.34
N GLU A 141 22.36 16.85 -9.86
CA GLU A 141 21.49 17.83 -9.20
C GLU A 141 20.39 17.13 -8.40
N SER A 142 20.33 17.50 -7.13
CA SER A 142 19.32 17.08 -6.16
C SER A 142 17.94 17.64 -6.52
N GLY A 143 16.90 16.84 -6.28
CA GLY A 143 15.56 17.35 -6.02
C GLY A 143 14.64 17.41 -7.24
N LYS A 144 13.84 16.35 -7.41
CA LYS A 144 12.40 16.35 -7.74
C LYS A 144 11.96 14.93 -8.13
N ASP A 145 11.71 14.11 -7.12
CA ASP A 145 10.93 12.88 -7.29
C ASP A 145 9.53 13.11 -6.72
N SER A 146 8.55 13.33 -7.58
CA SER A 146 7.11 13.24 -7.28
C SER A 146 6.27 13.36 -8.55
N GLU A 147 6.26 12.33 -9.40
CA GLU A 147 5.26 12.21 -10.48
C GLU A 147 4.36 10.98 -10.30
N GLN A 148 3.84 10.83 -9.08
CA GLN A 148 2.70 9.94 -8.77
C GLN A 148 1.49 10.72 -8.24
N GLU A 149 1.39 12.03 -8.50
CA GLU A 149 0.35 12.90 -7.93
C GLU A 149 -0.82 13.25 -8.88
N ASN A 150 -0.88 12.66 -10.08
CA ASN A 150 -1.85 13.08 -11.09
C ASN A 150 -3.20 12.36 -10.98
N GLY A 151 -4.05 12.85 -10.07
CA GLY A 151 -5.51 12.65 -10.09
C GLY A 151 -6.27 13.09 -8.82
N LEU A 152 -5.62 13.09 -7.65
CA LEU A 152 -6.24 13.56 -6.39
C LEU A 152 -6.00 15.06 -6.16
N GLY A 153 -4.80 15.56 -6.50
CA GLY A 153 -4.47 16.99 -6.39
C GLY A 153 -5.20 17.90 -7.40
N SER A 154 -5.83 17.33 -8.42
CA SER A 154 -6.64 18.08 -9.40
C SER A 154 -8.10 18.27 -8.99
N LEU A 155 -8.56 17.60 -7.93
CA LEU A 155 -9.91 17.76 -7.41
C LEU A 155 -10.02 19.03 -6.56
N SER A 156 -11.21 19.63 -6.53
CA SER A 156 -11.48 20.70 -5.57
C SER A 156 -11.38 20.15 -4.14
N ALA A 157 -10.91 20.97 -3.18
CA ALA A 157 -10.82 20.57 -1.77
C ALA A 157 -12.18 20.09 -1.21
N SER A 158 -13.29 20.64 -1.71
CA SER A 158 -14.64 20.23 -1.34
C SER A 158 -14.99 18.82 -1.84
N ASP A 159 -14.65 18.50 -3.10
CA ASP A 159 -14.97 17.20 -3.67
C ASP A 159 -14.05 16.10 -3.14
N LEU A 160 -12.78 16.42 -2.92
CA LEU A 160 -11.85 15.55 -2.22
C LEU A 160 -12.34 15.25 -0.79
N ASN A 161 -12.82 16.26 -0.06
CA ASN A 161 -13.39 16.06 1.28
C ASN A 161 -14.65 15.17 1.25
N LYS A 162 -15.58 15.39 0.30
CA LYS A 162 -16.76 14.51 0.15
C LYS A 162 -16.36 13.06 -0.14
N ARG A 163 -15.36 12.86 -1.00
CA ARG A 163 -14.83 11.55 -1.35
C ARG A 163 -14.18 10.88 -0.14
N PHE A 164 -13.32 11.60 0.58
CA PHE A 164 -12.69 11.14 1.81
C PHE A 164 -13.71 10.73 2.87
N ILE A 165 -14.74 11.55 3.14
CA ILE A 165 -15.77 11.18 4.11
C ILE A 165 -16.51 9.89 3.70
N LEU A 166 -16.77 9.68 2.41
CA LEU A 166 -17.38 8.44 1.92
C LEU A 166 -16.44 7.24 2.14
N SER A 167 -15.17 7.36 1.76
CA SER A 167 -14.14 6.33 1.96
C SER A 167 -13.96 5.99 3.45
N PHE A 168 -13.88 7.01 4.31
CA PHE A 168 -13.72 6.87 5.76
C PHE A 168 -14.91 6.15 6.40
N LEU A 169 -16.14 6.56 6.05
CA LEU A 169 -17.34 5.89 6.55
C LEU A 169 -17.50 4.47 5.98
N HIS A 170 -17.00 4.20 4.77
CA HIS A 170 -16.98 2.86 4.20
C HIS A 170 -16.02 1.93 4.98
N ALA A 171 -14.81 2.40 5.29
CA ALA A 171 -13.85 1.65 6.13
C ALA A 171 -14.45 1.34 7.52
N HIS A 172 -15.01 2.35 8.18
CA HIS A 172 -15.65 2.17 9.49
C HIS A 172 -16.92 1.33 9.44
N GLY A 173 -17.63 1.33 8.33
CA GLY A 173 -18.76 0.42 8.09
C GLY A 173 -18.32 -1.04 8.05
N LYS A 174 -17.20 -1.35 7.37
CA LYS A 174 -16.60 -2.69 7.38
C LYS A 174 -16.19 -3.12 8.78
N LEU A 175 -15.47 -2.25 9.53
CA LEU A 175 -15.06 -2.53 10.91
C LEU A 175 -16.25 -2.75 11.85
N PHE A 176 -17.29 -1.93 11.75
CA PHE A 176 -18.46 -2.01 12.62
C PHE A 176 -19.34 -3.22 12.33
N THR A 177 -19.62 -3.49 11.05
CA THR A 177 -20.48 -4.59 10.62
C THR A 177 -19.75 -5.93 10.60
N ARG A 178 -18.41 -5.91 10.53
CA ARG A 178 -17.53 -7.07 10.30
C ARG A 178 -17.78 -7.77 8.96
N ILE A 179 -18.33 -7.04 7.98
CA ILE A 179 -18.68 -7.56 6.65
C ILE A 179 -17.77 -6.91 5.61
N GLY A 180 -17.21 -7.72 4.71
CA GLY A 180 -16.37 -7.24 3.61
C GLY A 180 -14.95 -6.86 4.05
N MET A 181 -14.41 -7.51 5.09
CA MET A 181 -13.08 -7.19 5.64
C MET A 181 -11.93 -7.63 4.72
N GLU A 182 -12.16 -8.56 3.80
CA GLU A 182 -11.20 -8.96 2.77
C GLU A 182 -10.81 -7.80 1.83
N THR A 183 -11.69 -6.81 1.69
CA THR A 183 -11.44 -5.58 0.91
C THR A 183 -11.15 -4.38 1.81
N PHE A 184 -10.95 -4.57 3.12
CA PHE A 184 -10.61 -3.47 4.02
C PHE A 184 -9.26 -2.82 3.71
N PRO A 185 -8.16 -3.56 3.41
CA PRO A 185 -6.86 -2.94 3.14
C PRO A 185 -6.88 -1.93 1.99
N SER A 186 -7.59 -2.23 0.90
CA SER A 186 -7.71 -1.31 -0.26
C SER A 186 -8.52 -0.05 0.07
N VAL A 187 -9.57 -0.17 0.89
CA VAL A 187 -10.34 0.99 1.37
C VAL A 187 -9.51 1.82 2.36
N ALA A 188 -8.75 1.19 3.25
CA ALA A 188 -7.85 1.86 4.19
C ALA A 188 -6.75 2.64 3.44
N GLU A 189 -6.14 2.04 2.42
CA GLU A 189 -5.17 2.70 1.54
C GLU A 189 -5.76 3.97 0.90
N LYS A 190 -6.99 3.88 0.38
CA LYS A 190 -7.70 5.00 -0.23
C LYS A 190 -8.00 6.11 0.79
N VAL A 191 -8.42 5.75 2.00
CA VAL A 191 -8.63 6.71 3.11
C VAL A 191 -7.34 7.46 3.41
N LEU A 192 -6.21 6.76 3.54
CA LEU A 192 -4.92 7.37 3.88
C LEU A 192 -4.41 8.29 2.76
N LYS A 193 -4.50 7.87 1.50
CA LYS A 193 -4.15 8.71 0.34
C LYS A 193 -4.99 9.99 0.28
N GLU A 194 -6.30 9.87 0.41
CA GLU A 194 -7.21 11.02 0.36
C GLU A 194 -6.98 11.95 1.56
N PHE A 195 -6.77 11.40 2.75
CA PHE A 195 -6.48 12.17 3.97
C PHE A 195 -5.15 12.91 3.89
N GLN A 196 -4.09 12.25 3.40
CA GLN A 196 -2.78 12.87 3.22
C GLN A 196 -2.83 14.11 2.34
N VAL A 197 -3.57 14.06 1.23
CA VAL A 197 -3.73 15.21 0.32
C VAL A 197 -4.58 16.30 0.98
N LEU A 198 -5.66 15.94 1.69
CA LEU A 198 -6.49 16.91 2.40
C LEU A 198 -5.72 17.72 3.45
N LEU A 199 -4.75 17.10 4.13
CA LEU A 199 -3.91 17.76 5.13
C LEU A 199 -2.94 18.80 4.53
N GLN A 200 -2.68 18.77 3.21
CA GLN A 200 -1.83 19.75 2.55
C GLN A 200 -2.57 21.03 2.15
N HIS A 201 -3.92 21.01 2.11
CA HIS A 201 -4.70 22.20 1.81
C HIS A 201 -4.67 23.19 2.98
N SER A 202 -4.49 24.48 2.66
CA SER A 202 -4.54 25.60 3.59
C SER A 202 -5.57 26.63 3.10
N PRO A 203 -6.56 27.03 3.91
CA PRO A 203 -6.90 26.48 5.23
C PRO A 203 -7.43 25.04 5.15
N SER A 204 -7.46 24.32 6.27
CA SER A 204 -7.91 22.93 6.31
C SER A 204 -9.36 22.79 5.81
N PRO A 205 -9.64 21.93 4.80
CA PRO A 205 -11.01 21.66 4.36
C PRO A 205 -11.81 20.82 5.35
N ILE A 206 -11.15 20.24 6.36
CA ILE A 206 -11.74 19.40 7.40
C ILE A 206 -12.11 20.25 8.61
N GLY A 207 -11.16 21.03 9.12
CA GLY A 207 -11.30 21.84 10.34
C GLY A 207 -11.23 21.02 11.65
N SER A 208 -10.92 21.70 12.75
CA SER A 208 -10.59 21.05 14.03
C SER A 208 -11.70 20.18 14.62
N THR A 209 -12.95 20.68 14.68
CA THR A 209 -14.08 19.92 15.24
C THR A 209 -14.33 18.61 14.48
N ARG A 210 -14.23 18.65 13.16
CA ARG A 210 -14.44 17.48 12.31
C ARG A 210 -13.28 16.51 12.45
N MET A 211 -12.05 17.00 12.59
CA MET A 211 -10.88 16.15 12.87
C MET A 211 -11.05 15.38 14.20
N LEU A 212 -11.53 16.04 15.25
CA LEU A 212 -11.87 15.40 16.52
C LEU A 212 -12.95 14.31 16.37
N GLN A 213 -13.96 14.54 15.52
CA GLN A 213 -14.96 13.50 15.21
C GLN A 213 -14.33 12.28 14.54
N LEU A 214 -13.39 12.48 13.60
CA LEU A 214 -12.66 11.38 12.95
C LEU A 214 -11.84 10.57 13.96
N MET A 215 -11.08 11.24 14.83
CA MET A 215 -10.31 10.59 15.90
C MET A 215 -11.24 9.81 16.86
N THR A 216 -12.40 10.39 17.19
CA THR A 216 -13.42 9.71 18.03
C THR A 216 -13.93 8.43 17.39
N ILE A 217 -14.21 8.45 16.09
CA ILE A 217 -14.69 7.28 15.35
C ILE A 217 -13.59 6.20 15.29
N ASN A 218 -12.33 6.59 15.07
CA ASN A 218 -11.17 5.68 15.13
C ASN A 218 -11.03 5.01 16.51
N MET A 219 -11.03 5.79 17.60
CA MET A 219 -10.97 5.25 18.97
C MET A 219 -12.13 4.31 19.27
N PHE A 220 -13.35 4.67 18.84
CA PHE A 220 -14.52 3.81 18.99
C PHE A 220 -14.36 2.48 18.25
N ALA A 221 -13.86 2.50 17.02
CA ALA A 221 -13.71 1.28 16.21
C ALA A 221 -12.74 0.28 16.85
N ILE A 222 -11.67 0.77 17.48
CA ILE A 222 -10.73 -0.06 18.24
C ILE A 222 -11.40 -0.63 19.47
N HIS A 223 -12.07 0.20 20.28
CA HIS A 223 -12.77 -0.23 21.48
C HIS A 223 -13.89 -1.25 21.18
N ASN A 224 -14.67 -1.05 20.12
CA ASN A 224 -15.75 -1.95 19.72
C ASN A 224 -15.25 -3.28 19.11
N SER A 225 -13.98 -3.36 18.75
CA SER A 225 -13.32 -4.57 18.23
C SER A 225 -12.62 -5.40 19.32
N GLN A 226 -12.64 -4.94 20.58
CA GLN A 226 -12.08 -5.68 21.71
C GLN A 226 -12.81 -7.01 21.92
N LEU A 227 -12.05 -8.05 22.26
CA LEU A 227 -12.58 -9.35 22.66
C LEU A 227 -13.23 -9.21 24.03
N LYS A 228 -14.48 -9.68 24.16
CA LYS A 228 -15.25 -9.54 25.42
C LYS A 228 -14.94 -10.63 26.46
N ASP A 229 -14.35 -11.75 26.03
CA ASP A 229 -14.20 -12.97 26.82
C ASP A 229 -12.79 -13.59 26.74
N CYS A 230 -11.73 -12.76 26.65
CA CYS A 230 -10.35 -13.26 26.59
C CYS A 230 -9.70 -13.21 27.99
N PHE A 231 -9.16 -14.34 28.45
CA PHE A 231 -8.48 -14.48 29.75
C PHE A 231 -7.00 -14.05 29.72
N SER A 232 -6.43 -13.75 28.54
CA SER A 232 -5.12 -13.11 28.43
C SER A 232 -5.28 -11.68 27.91
N GLU A 233 -4.61 -10.74 28.57
CA GLU A 233 -4.63 -9.31 28.20
C GLU A 233 -3.83 -9.00 26.92
N GLU A 234 -3.28 -10.03 26.26
CA GLU A 234 -2.28 -9.90 25.19
C GLU A 234 -2.79 -10.26 23.78
N CYS A 235 -4.00 -10.81 23.65
CA CYS A 235 -4.51 -11.22 22.33
C CYS A 235 -5.38 -10.14 21.66
N ARG A 236 -4.93 -9.62 20.51
CA ARG A 236 -5.69 -8.71 19.65
C ARG A 236 -6.36 -9.48 18.51
N SER A 237 -7.64 -9.20 18.23
CA SER A 237 -8.27 -9.73 17.01
C SER A 237 -7.72 -9.03 15.76
N VAL A 238 -7.70 -9.71 14.61
CA VAL A 238 -7.29 -9.11 13.32
C VAL A 238 -8.04 -7.80 13.03
N ILE A 239 -9.35 -7.75 13.35
CA ILE A 239 -10.17 -6.56 13.16
C ILE A 239 -9.72 -5.42 14.10
N GLN A 240 -9.37 -5.74 15.34
CA GLN A 240 -8.85 -4.77 16.29
C GLN A 240 -7.49 -4.24 15.85
N GLU A 241 -6.59 -5.10 15.38
CA GLU A 241 -5.30 -4.70 14.84
C GLU A 241 -5.46 -3.80 13.60
N GLN A 242 -6.35 -4.15 12.67
CA GLN A 242 -6.62 -3.34 11.49
C GLN A 242 -7.25 -1.98 11.82
N ALA A 243 -8.15 -1.92 12.81
CA ALA A 243 -8.69 -0.67 13.31
C ALA A 243 -7.59 0.20 13.97
N ALA A 244 -6.72 -0.40 14.76
CA ALA A 244 -5.59 0.27 15.40
C ALA A 244 -4.59 0.79 14.38
N ALA A 245 -4.22 -0.03 13.38
CA ALA A 245 -3.31 0.34 12.30
C ALA A 245 -3.84 1.52 11.48
N LEU A 246 -5.12 1.51 11.06
CA LEU A 246 -5.72 2.64 10.35
C LEU A 246 -5.71 3.92 11.22
N GLY A 247 -6.07 3.80 12.50
CA GLY A 247 -6.06 4.90 13.45
C GLY A 247 -4.67 5.53 13.63
N LEU A 248 -3.66 4.69 13.87
CA LEU A 248 -2.25 5.09 14.03
C LEU A 248 -1.68 5.71 12.74
N ALA A 249 -2.02 5.16 11.57
CA ALA A 249 -1.58 5.72 10.30
C ALA A 249 -2.18 7.12 10.05
N MET A 250 -3.47 7.32 10.34
CA MET A 250 -4.10 8.65 10.28
C MET A 250 -3.48 9.62 11.30
N PHE A 251 -3.24 9.18 12.53
CA PHE A 251 -2.56 9.96 13.55
C PHE A 251 -1.14 10.37 13.11
N SER A 252 -0.37 9.43 12.55
CA SER A 252 0.96 9.71 12.04
C SER A 252 0.95 10.75 10.91
N LEU A 253 -0.02 10.69 10.00
CA LEU A 253 -0.18 11.73 8.97
C LEU A 253 -0.48 13.12 9.57
N LEU A 254 -1.28 13.19 10.65
CA LEU A 254 -1.51 14.44 11.38
C LEU A 254 -0.23 14.97 12.03
N VAL A 255 0.48 14.10 12.76
CA VAL A 255 1.75 14.43 13.41
C VAL A 255 2.77 14.92 12.38
N ARG A 256 2.90 14.23 11.25
CA ARG A 256 3.80 14.63 10.15
C ARG A 256 3.47 16.03 9.64
N ARG A 257 2.18 16.35 9.45
CA ARG A 257 1.78 17.71 9.03
C ARG A 257 2.10 18.74 10.11
N CYS A 258 1.84 18.46 11.38
CA CYS A 258 2.23 19.33 12.49
C CYS A 258 3.75 19.58 12.53
N THR A 259 4.56 18.54 12.33
CA THR A 259 6.03 18.64 12.23
C THR A 259 6.45 19.57 11.10
N CYS A 260 5.83 19.48 9.91
CA CYS A 260 6.10 20.40 8.80
C CYS A 260 5.76 21.85 9.17
N LEU A 261 4.59 22.09 9.76
CA LEU A 261 4.14 23.44 10.12
C LEU A 261 4.99 24.07 11.25
N LEU A 262 5.47 23.27 12.20
CA LEU A 262 6.42 23.72 13.21
C LEU A 262 7.75 24.12 12.59
N LYS A 263 8.28 23.32 11.65
CA LYS A 263 9.51 23.64 10.90
C LYS A 263 9.35 24.91 10.05
N GLU A 264 8.18 25.14 9.46
CA GLU A 264 7.86 26.38 8.74
C GLU A 264 7.85 27.59 9.68
N SER A 265 7.27 27.44 10.87
CA SER A 265 7.22 28.50 11.90
C SER A 265 8.63 28.87 12.40
N ALA A 266 9.50 27.87 12.63
CA ALA A 266 10.89 28.08 13.02
C ALA A 266 11.68 28.89 11.98
N LYS A 267 11.52 28.55 10.69
CA LYS A 267 12.18 29.25 9.59
C LYS A 267 11.71 30.70 9.45
N ALA A 268 10.42 30.95 9.69
CA ALA A 268 9.87 32.30 9.62
C ALA A 268 10.48 33.21 10.70
N GLN A 269 10.69 32.70 11.92
CA GLN A 269 11.28 33.46 13.04
C GLN A 269 12.73 33.86 12.77
N GLN A 270 13.55 32.97 12.20
CA GLN A 270 14.97 33.22 11.88
C GLN A 270 15.20 34.28 10.79
N SER A 271 14.17 34.65 10.03
CA SER A 271 14.28 35.67 8.96
C SER A 271 14.10 37.12 9.45
N SER A 272 13.81 37.31 10.75
CA SER A 272 13.59 38.62 11.38
C SER A 272 14.92 39.20 11.89
N PRO A 273 15.37 40.40 11.45
CA PRO A 273 16.70 40.92 11.78
C PRO A 273 16.94 41.40 13.23
N GLU A 274 15.93 41.41 14.10
CA GLU A 274 15.98 42.19 15.36
C GLU A 274 16.19 41.38 16.67
N ASP A 275 16.13 40.04 16.64
CA ASP A 275 16.18 39.21 17.87
C ASP A 275 17.33 38.19 17.86
N GLN A 276 18.60 38.66 17.91
CA GLN A 276 19.78 37.78 17.88
C GLN A 276 20.27 37.28 19.25
N ASP A 277 19.70 37.77 20.36
CA ASP A 277 20.34 37.57 21.67
C ASP A 277 19.56 36.72 22.70
N ASP A 278 18.35 36.22 22.40
CA ASP A 278 17.63 35.28 23.30
C ASP A 278 16.85 34.17 22.56
N GLN A 279 17.44 32.97 22.56
CA GLN A 279 16.89 31.61 22.30
C GLN A 279 16.20 31.32 20.96
N ASP A 280 16.82 30.43 20.17
CA ASP A 280 16.33 29.78 18.93
C ASP A 280 15.00 28.98 19.07
N ASP A 281 14.25 29.16 20.16
CA ASP A 281 13.07 28.38 20.47
C ASP A 281 11.80 28.93 19.79
N ILE A 282 10.99 28.01 19.24
CA ILE A 282 9.69 28.30 18.64
C ILE A 282 8.70 28.69 19.73
N ARG A 283 8.27 29.95 19.74
CA ARG A 283 7.21 30.44 20.63
C ARG A 283 5.85 29.82 20.29
N VAL A 284 5.06 29.45 21.29
CA VAL A 284 3.68 28.96 21.10
C VAL A 284 2.76 30.04 20.53
N SER A 285 2.96 31.29 20.93
CA SER A 285 2.20 32.44 20.41
C SER A 285 2.32 32.60 18.89
N SER A 286 3.44 32.18 18.29
CA SER A 286 3.69 32.25 16.84
C SER A 286 3.11 31.09 16.04
N PHE A 287 2.41 30.15 16.67
CA PHE A 287 1.79 29.03 15.96
C PHE A 287 0.80 29.53 14.91
N ILE A 288 1.01 29.09 13.66
CA ILE A 288 0.13 29.40 12.54
C ILE A 288 -1.26 28.75 12.71
N PRO A 289 -2.33 29.33 12.13
CA PRO A 289 -3.70 28.82 12.30
C PRO A 289 -3.87 27.34 11.93
N ASP A 290 -3.26 26.89 10.84
CA ASP A 290 -3.33 25.49 10.40
C ASP A 290 -2.77 24.53 11.46
N LEU A 291 -1.71 24.91 12.18
CA LEU A 291 -1.16 24.09 13.25
C LEU A 291 -2.13 24.02 14.43
N LYS A 292 -2.70 25.17 14.82
CA LYS A 292 -3.68 25.28 15.91
C LYS A 292 -4.93 24.44 15.65
N GLU A 293 -5.35 24.28 14.40
CA GLU A 293 -6.49 23.42 14.06
C GLU A 293 -6.23 21.93 14.27
N LEU A 294 -4.99 21.46 14.09
CA LEU A 294 -4.62 20.04 14.15
C LEU A 294 -4.24 19.57 15.55
N LEU A 295 -3.61 20.43 16.36
CA LEU A 295 -3.11 20.08 17.70
C LEU A 295 -4.16 19.44 18.64
N PRO A 296 -5.43 19.89 18.69
CA PRO A 296 -6.44 19.26 19.52
C PRO A 296 -6.63 17.77 19.22
N SER A 297 -6.58 17.39 17.94
CA SER A 297 -6.77 16.00 17.52
C SER A 297 -5.55 15.13 17.81
N VAL A 298 -4.34 15.70 17.66
CA VAL A 298 -3.09 15.03 18.03
C VAL A 298 -3.06 14.76 19.54
N LYS A 299 -3.41 15.76 20.35
CA LYS A 299 -3.47 15.66 21.82
C LYS A 299 -4.53 14.65 22.29
N VAL A 300 -5.72 14.64 21.70
CA VAL A 300 -6.74 13.64 22.06
C VAL A 300 -6.31 12.22 21.69
N TRP A 301 -5.64 12.03 20.56
CA TRP A 301 -5.14 10.70 20.19
C TRP A 301 -4.01 10.24 21.11
N SER A 302 -3.09 11.14 21.50
CA SER A 302 -2.04 10.80 22.48
C SER A 302 -2.61 10.44 23.85
N ASP A 303 -3.64 11.14 24.31
CA ASP A 303 -4.34 10.83 25.56
C ASP A 303 -4.92 9.41 25.52
N TRP A 304 -5.53 9.01 24.39
CA TRP A 304 -6.02 7.65 24.19
C TRP A 304 -4.89 6.62 24.16
N MET A 305 -3.78 6.90 23.48
CA MET A 305 -2.64 5.99 23.43
C MET A 305 -2.10 5.70 24.84
N LEU A 306 -1.97 6.71 25.71
CA LEU A 306 -1.55 6.54 27.10
C LEU A 306 -2.50 5.66 27.91
N GLY A 307 -3.81 5.73 27.65
CA GLY A 307 -4.81 4.92 28.35
C GLY A 307 -4.86 3.45 27.92
N TYR A 308 -4.29 3.09 26.76
CA TYR A 308 -4.41 1.75 26.17
C TYR A 308 -3.11 1.27 25.49
N PRO A 309 -1.97 1.17 26.21
CA PRO A 309 -0.67 0.80 25.64
C PRO A 309 -0.69 -0.53 24.86
N ASN A 310 -1.35 -1.55 25.40
CA ASN A 310 -1.43 -2.91 24.81
C ASN A 310 -2.14 -2.95 23.45
N THR A 311 -2.79 -1.86 23.02
CA THR A 311 -3.43 -1.80 21.71
C THR A 311 -2.46 -1.47 20.58
N TRP A 312 -1.33 -0.83 20.89
CA TRP A 312 -0.35 -0.34 19.91
C TRP A 312 1.10 -0.71 20.25
N ASN A 313 1.37 -1.24 21.44
CA ASN A 313 2.64 -1.84 21.82
C ASN A 313 2.42 -3.34 22.16
N PRO A 314 2.99 -4.30 21.39
CA PRO A 314 3.78 -4.11 20.17
C PRO A 314 2.95 -3.54 19.00
N PRO A 315 3.58 -2.96 17.96
CA PRO A 315 2.88 -2.38 16.82
C PRO A 315 1.90 -3.37 16.15
N PRO A 316 0.74 -2.92 15.65
CA PRO A 316 -0.17 -3.80 14.90
C PRO A 316 0.43 -4.17 13.54
N THR A 317 0.33 -5.44 13.14
CA THR A 317 0.94 -5.97 11.90
C THR A 317 -0.09 -6.46 10.88
N SER A 318 -1.37 -6.58 11.26
CA SER A 318 -2.44 -7.15 10.42
C SER A 318 -2.92 -6.28 9.23
N LEU A 319 -2.29 -5.13 8.94
CA LEU A 319 -2.70 -4.24 7.85
C LEU A 319 -1.54 -3.98 6.88
N ASP A 320 -1.44 -4.83 5.86
CA ASP A 320 -0.47 -4.67 4.79
C ASP A 320 -0.90 -3.58 3.80
N LEU A 321 -0.12 -2.52 3.73
CA LEU A 321 -0.30 -1.42 2.78
C LEU A 321 0.91 -1.36 1.83
N PRO A 322 0.73 -0.95 0.57
CA PRO A 322 1.84 -0.69 -0.33
C PRO A 322 2.83 0.30 0.29
N SER A 323 4.14 0.11 0.04
CA SER A 323 5.22 0.94 0.61
C SER A 323 5.07 2.45 0.36
N GLN A 324 4.33 2.81 -0.69
CA GLN A 324 4.00 4.19 -1.08
C GLN A 324 3.03 4.89 -0.11
N VAL A 325 2.30 4.10 0.70
CA VAL A 325 1.23 4.53 1.61
C VAL A 325 1.53 4.14 3.05
N ALA A 326 2.29 3.05 3.26
CA ALA A 326 2.74 2.64 4.58
C ALA A 326 3.44 3.83 5.28
N VAL A 327 2.94 4.16 6.48
CA VAL A 327 3.45 5.27 7.28
C VAL A 327 4.24 4.70 8.45
N ASP A 328 5.52 5.05 8.54
CA ASP A 328 6.31 4.76 9.74
C ASP A 328 5.88 5.69 10.87
N VAL A 329 5.00 5.19 11.73
CA VAL A 329 4.42 5.92 12.87
C VAL A 329 5.49 6.36 13.85
N TRP A 330 6.44 5.47 14.16
CA TRP A 330 7.41 5.66 15.24
C TRP A 330 8.52 6.62 14.82
N SER A 331 9.01 6.53 13.59
CA SER A 331 9.95 7.52 13.06
C SER A 331 9.29 8.90 12.93
N THR A 332 8.01 8.96 12.55
CA THR A 332 7.26 10.22 12.50
C THR A 332 7.10 10.86 13.88
N LEU A 333 6.84 10.06 14.92
CA LEU A 333 6.78 10.53 16.31
C LEU A 333 8.16 10.97 16.82
N ALA A 334 9.24 10.28 16.46
CA ALA A 334 10.60 10.67 16.81
C ALA A 334 10.96 12.03 16.19
N ASP A 335 10.65 12.24 14.91
CA ASP A 335 10.81 13.53 14.23
C ASP A 335 9.98 14.64 14.88
N PHE A 336 8.76 14.32 15.31
CA PHE A 336 7.91 15.26 16.04
C PHE A 336 8.52 15.62 17.39
N CYS A 337 9.04 14.65 18.14
CA CYS A 337 9.72 14.88 19.40
C CYS A 337 10.93 15.81 19.23
N ASN A 338 11.75 15.56 18.21
CA ASN A 338 12.92 16.37 17.90
C ASN A 338 12.61 17.84 17.59
N ILE A 339 11.47 18.15 16.95
CA ILE A 339 11.06 19.55 16.73
C ILE A 339 10.37 20.14 17.96
N LEU A 340 9.68 19.32 18.76
CA LEU A 340 8.95 19.77 19.94
C LEU A 340 9.89 20.21 21.06
N THR A 341 11.10 19.64 21.17
CA THR A 341 12.12 20.10 22.12
C THR A 341 12.49 21.57 21.93
N ALA A 342 12.49 22.05 20.69
CA ALA A 342 12.75 23.44 20.33
C ALA A 342 11.52 24.36 20.51
N VAL A 343 10.37 23.86 20.98
CA VAL A 343 9.19 24.71 21.25
C VAL A 343 9.22 25.18 22.70
N ASN A 344 9.18 26.49 22.91
CA ASN A 344 9.07 27.09 24.23
C ASN A 344 7.60 27.26 24.63
N GLN A 345 7.10 26.40 25.52
CA GLN A 345 5.74 26.45 26.05
C GLN A 345 5.59 27.26 27.36
N SER A 346 6.64 27.96 27.82
CA SER A 346 6.65 28.70 29.09
C SER A 346 6.07 30.12 29.01
N GLU A 347 5.61 30.57 27.84
CA GLU A 347 4.98 31.89 27.66
C GLU A 347 3.78 32.13 28.59
N VAL A 348 3.04 31.07 28.91
CA VAL A 348 2.00 31.09 29.94
C VAL A 348 2.31 30.00 30.97
N PRO A 349 2.66 30.37 32.21
CA PRO A 349 2.88 29.40 33.29
C PRO A 349 1.62 28.57 33.56
N LEU A 350 1.82 27.25 33.68
CA LEU A 350 0.76 26.29 33.98
C LEU A 350 0.98 25.74 35.38
N TYR A 351 -0.06 25.81 36.21
CA TYR A 351 -0.03 25.40 37.62
C TYR A 351 -0.88 24.15 37.85
N LYS A 352 -0.46 23.31 38.80
CA LYS A 352 -1.19 22.10 39.19
C LYS A 352 -2.22 22.38 40.30
N ASP A 353 -1.89 23.30 41.20
CA ASP A 353 -2.70 23.63 42.36
C ASP A 353 -3.51 24.91 42.12
N PRO A 354 -4.74 25.01 42.66
CA PRO A 354 -5.54 26.22 42.59
C PRO A 354 -4.99 27.31 43.50
N ASP A 355 -5.16 28.57 43.09
CA ASP A 355 -4.86 29.76 43.88
C ASP A 355 -5.87 30.87 43.56
N ASP A 356 -5.96 31.90 44.41
CA ASP A 356 -6.92 33.00 44.30
C ASP A 356 -6.75 33.79 43.00
N ASP A 357 -5.52 33.90 42.48
CA ASP A 357 -5.23 34.60 41.22
C ASP A 357 -5.31 33.70 39.97
N LEU A 358 -5.59 32.41 40.16
CA LEU A 358 -5.64 31.42 39.10
C LEU A 358 -7.08 31.06 38.69
N THR A 359 -7.23 30.51 37.50
CA THR A 359 -8.48 29.95 36.98
C THR A 359 -8.23 28.61 36.29
N LEU A 360 -9.17 27.69 36.42
CA LEU A 360 -9.09 26.37 35.79
C LEU A 360 -9.11 26.49 34.26
N LEU A 361 -8.12 25.88 33.60
CA LEU A 361 -7.98 25.81 32.16
C LEU A 361 -8.50 24.46 31.61
N ILE A 362 -9.65 24.52 30.94
CA ILE A 362 -10.29 23.38 30.29
C ILE A 362 -10.16 23.53 28.77
N LEU A 363 -9.52 22.56 28.11
CA LEU A 363 -9.41 22.55 26.66
C LEU A 363 -10.78 22.23 26.02
N GLU A 364 -11.01 22.78 24.83
CA GLU A 364 -12.30 22.60 24.13
C GLU A 364 -12.55 21.15 23.73
N GLU A 365 -11.49 20.45 23.31
CA GLU A 365 -11.51 19.04 22.95
C GLU A 365 -11.85 18.12 24.14
N ASP A 366 -11.29 18.39 25.33
CA ASP A 366 -11.59 17.66 26.57
C ASP A 366 -13.06 17.86 26.95
N ARG A 367 -13.56 19.10 26.81
CA ARG A 367 -14.97 19.42 27.03
C ARG A 367 -15.88 18.72 26.01
N LEU A 368 -15.49 18.68 24.74
CA LEU A 368 -16.27 18.08 23.66
C LEU A 368 -16.41 16.56 23.84
N LEU A 369 -15.34 15.90 24.26
CA LEU A 369 -15.25 14.44 24.39
C LEU A 369 -15.51 13.93 25.81
N SER A 370 -15.83 14.82 26.75
CA SER A 370 -16.28 14.45 28.08
C SER A 370 -17.37 13.37 28.04
N GLY A 371 -17.24 12.34 28.88
CA GLY A 371 -18.15 11.21 28.96
C GLY A 371 -17.97 10.14 27.87
N PHE A 372 -17.01 10.29 26.95
CA PHE A 372 -16.62 9.24 26.02
C PHE A 372 -15.76 8.20 26.76
N VAL A 373 -16.30 6.99 26.92
CA VAL A 373 -15.71 5.90 27.72
C VAL A 373 -14.26 5.59 27.34
N PRO A 374 -13.89 5.50 26.03
CA PRO A 374 -12.50 5.25 25.64
C PRO A 374 -11.49 6.36 25.99
N LEU A 375 -11.90 7.50 26.55
CA LEU A 375 -10.96 8.52 27.05
C LEU A 375 -10.94 8.63 28.57
N LEU A 376 -11.73 7.81 29.29
CA LEU A 376 -11.76 7.85 30.76
C LEU A 376 -10.47 7.30 31.39
N ALA A 377 -9.70 6.49 30.65
CA ALA A 377 -8.41 5.96 31.08
C ALA A 377 -7.25 6.97 30.91
N ALA A 378 -7.46 8.06 30.17
CA ALA A 378 -6.43 9.07 29.95
C ALA A 378 -6.18 9.89 31.24
N PRO A 379 -4.95 10.36 31.48
CA PRO A 379 -4.65 11.26 32.59
C PRO A 379 -5.52 12.53 32.55
N GLN A 380 -6.14 12.89 33.67
CA GLN A 380 -7.02 14.07 33.80
C GLN A 380 -6.51 14.96 34.94
N ASP A 381 -5.31 15.52 34.76
CA ASP A 381 -4.74 16.42 35.76
C ASP A 381 -5.36 17.83 35.62
N PRO A 382 -5.82 18.44 36.73
CA PRO A 382 -6.28 19.82 36.71
C PRO A 382 -5.10 20.73 36.35
N CYS A 383 -5.39 21.77 35.56
CA CYS A 383 -4.41 22.75 35.13
C CYS A 383 -4.99 24.13 35.31
N TYR A 384 -4.25 25.00 36.00
CA TYR A 384 -4.65 26.35 36.33
C TYR A 384 -3.70 27.35 35.66
N VAL A 385 -4.24 28.52 35.32
CA VAL A 385 -3.49 29.63 34.74
C VAL A 385 -3.93 30.95 35.35
N GLU A 386 -3.06 31.95 35.35
CA GLU A 386 -3.37 33.29 35.86
C GLU A 386 -4.62 33.87 35.19
N LYS A 387 -5.46 34.59 35.94
CA LYS A 387 -6.69 35.18 35.39
C LYS A 387 -6.43 36.16 34.25
N THR A 388 -5.30 36.85 34.28
CA THR A 388 -4.83 37.85 33.29
C THR A 388 -4.24 37.25 32.01
N SER A 389 -3.92 35.95 31.99
CA SER A 389 -3.27 35.31 30.84
C SER A 389 -4.18 35.17 29.62
N ASP A 390 -3.57 35.20 28.42
CA ASP A 390 -4.24 34.89 27.17
C ASP A 390 -4.67 33.41 27.16
N LYS A 391 -5.98 33.16 27.12
CA LYS A 391 -6.55 31.81 27.22
C LYS A 391 -6.31 30.95 25.98
N VAL A 392 -6.09 31.57 24.82
CA VAL A 392 -5.79 30.85 23.57
C VAL A 392 -4.36 30.35 23.62
N ILE A 393 -3.40 31.22 23.96
CA ILE A 393 -1.99 30.82 24.11
C ILE A 393 -1.85 29.82 25.25
N ALA A 394 -2.52 30.05 26.39
CA ALA A 394 -2.53 29.11 27.51
C ALA A 394 -2.99 27.70 27.10
N ALA A 395 -4.05 27.60 26.28
CA ALA A 395 -4.55 26.33 25.77
C ALA A 395 -3.51 25.62 24.90
N ASP A 396 -2.82 26.35 24.02
CA ASP A 396 -1.76 25.78 23.18
C ASP A 396 -0.52 25.38 24.00
N CYS A 397 -0.12 26.17 25.00
CA CYS A 397 0.94 25.81 25.97
C CYS A 397 0.60 24.51 26.69
N LYS A 398 -0.65 24.35 27.13
CA LYS A 398 -1.14 23.10 27.73
C LYS A 398 -1.08 21.93 26.75
N ARG A 399 -1.50 22.10 25.49
CA ARG A 399 -1.41 21.06 24.45
C ARG A 399 0.04 20.62 24.22
N VAL A 400 0.97 21.56 24.07
CA VAL A 400 2.40 21.25 23.89
C VAL A 400 2.96 20.52 25.11
N THR A 401 2.59 20.94 26.32
CA THR A 401 3.02 20.29 27.58
C THR A 401 2.55 18.84 27.64
N VAL A 402 1.28 18.58 27.32
CA VAL A 402 0.74 17.21 27.28
C VAL A 402 1.43 16.37 26.21
N LEU A 403 1.70 16.93 25.03
CA LEU A 403 2.38 16.22 23.95
C LEU A 403 3.85 15.91 24.28
N LYS A 404 4.57 16.81 24.96
CA LYS A 404 5.92 16.55 25.46
C LYS A 404 5.91 15.40 26.47
N TYR A 405 5.00 15.45 27.45
CA TYR A 405 4.82 14.38 28.43
C TYR A 405 4.48 13.03 27.78
N PHE A 406 3.58 13.03 26.78
CA PHE A 406 3.25 11.82 26.02
C PHE A 406 4.49 11.18 25.39
N LEU A 407 5.34 11.98 24.73
CA LEU A 407 6.55 11.48 24.06
C LEU A 407 7.60 10.98 25.07
N GLU A 408 7.72 11.64 26.22
CA GLU A 408 8.53 11.15 27.34
C GLU A 408 8.01 9.81 27.87
N ALA A 409 6.68 9.67 28.03
CA ALA A 409 6.05 8.44 28.48
C ALA A 409 6.20 7.29 27.48
N LEU A 410 6.29 7.57 26.17
CA LEU A 410 6.63 6.56 25.16
C LEU A 410 8.08 6.07 25.27
N CYS A 411 9.01 6.95 25.63
CA CYS A 411 10.41 6.58 25.85
C CYS A 411 10.62 5.81 27.16
N GLY A 412 9.72 5.98 28.14
CA GLY A 412 9.75 5.34 29.45
C GLY A 412 8.96 4.03 29.57
N GLN A 413 8.44 3.48 28.46
CA GLN A 413 7.78 2.16 28.46
C GLN A 413 8.78 1.05 28.77
N GLU A 414 8.30 -0.10 29.28
CA GLU A 414 9.13 -1.28 29.53
C GLU A 414 9.82 -1.78 28.25
N GLU A 415 9.05 -1.89 27.16
CA GLU A 415 9.55 -2.09 25.80
C GLU A 415 9.31 -0.81 24.98
N PRO A 416 10.27 0.14 25.00
CA PRO A 416 10.08 1.43 24.37
C PRO A 416 10.19 1.32 22.85
N LEU A 417 9.26 1.99 22.14
CA LEU A 417 9.28 2.09 20.68
C LEU A 417 10.06 3.33 20.19
N LEU A 418 10.33 4.28 21.08
CA LEU A 418 11.16 5.46 20.86
C LEU A 418 12.29 5.51 21.89
N ALA A 419 13.47 5.96 21.48
CA ALA A 419 14.60 6.17 22.38
C ALA A 419 15.36 7.45 22.04
N PHE A 420 15.97 8.08 23.04
CA PHE A 420 16.92 9.18 22.84
C PHE A 420 18.33 8.59 22.61
N LYS A 421 18.81 8.63 21.37
CA LYS A 421 20.12 8.09 20.97
C LYS A 421 20.90 9.11 20.14
N GLY A 422 22.15 9.35 20.50
CA GLY A 422 23.04 10.24 19.74
C GLY A 422 22.55 11.70 19.67
N GLY A 423 21.95 12.21 20.75
CA GLY A 423 21.49 13.59 20.85
C GLY A 423 20.14 13.89 20.19
N LYS A 424 19.41 12.87 19.72
CA LYS A 424 18.07 12.99 19.13
C LYS A 424 17.19 11.80 19.45
N TYR A 425 15.88 11.99 19.37
CA TYR A 425 14.90 10.90 19.43
C TYR A 425 14.91 10.12 18.11
N VAL A 426 14.85 8.79 18.22
CA VAL A 426 14.79 7.85 17.09
C VAL A 426 13.78 6.73 17.37
N SER A 427 13.24 6.15 16.31
CA SER A 427 12.48 4.90 16.41
C SER A 427 13.41 3.74 16.78
N VAL A 428 12.96 2.91 17.72
CA VAL A 428 13.56 1.61 18.05
C VAL A 428 12.53 0.48 17.94
N ALA A 429 11.38 0.76 17.31
CA ALA A 429 10.35 -0.23 17.08
C ALA A 429 10.87 -1.37 16.20
N PRO A 430 10.45 -2.62 16.45
CA PRO A 430 10.89 -3.78 15.69
C PRO A 430 10.50 -3.61 14.20
N VAL A 431 11.45 -3.87 13.32
CA VAL A 431 11.18 -3.99 11.88
C VAL A 431 10.41 -5.30 11.68
N PRO A 432 9.35 -5.35 10.85
CA PRO A 432 8.52 -6.54 10.69
C PRO A 432 9.29 -7.84 10.37
N ASP A 433 10.51 -7.74 9.83
CA ASP A 433 11.36 -8.88 9.45
C ASP A 433 12.19 -9.48 10.62
N THR A 434 12.22 -8.87 11.82
CA THR A 434 13.10 -9.31 12.91
C THR A 434 12.43 -10.08 14.04
N MET A 435 11.09 -10.24 14.04
CA MET A 435 10.36 -10.95 15.12
C MET A 435 10.54 -12.49 15.14
N GLY A 436 11.51 -13.03 14.40
CA GLY A 436 11.88 -14.45 14.45
C GLY A 436 13.24 -14.76 15.08
N LYS A 437 14.01 -13.77 15.56
CA LYS A 437 15.43 -14.00 15.91
C LYS A 437 15.95 -13.57 17.28
N GLU A 438 15.18 -12.89 18.13
CA GLU A 438 15.71 -12.48 19.44
C GLU A 438 14.73 -12.75 20.57
N MET A 439 14.68 -14.01 21.01
CA MET A 439 14.36 -14.35 22.39
C MET A 439 15.39 -15.38 22.85
N GLY A 440 16.35 -14.95 23.67
CA GLY A 440 17.31 -15.84 24.35
C GLY A 440 18.77 -15.42 24.24
N SER A 441 19.17 -14.37 24.93
CA SER A 441 20.58 -14.18 25.32
C SER A 441 20.67 -13.84 26.81
N GLN A 442 20.58 -14.87 27.65
CA GLN A 442 21.28 -14.88 28.93
C GLN A 442 22.10 -16.16 29.02
N GLU A 443 23.41 -15.97 29.11
CA GLU A 443 24.43 -17.00 29.16
C GLU A 443 24.27 -17.88 30.41
N GLY A 444 24.29 -19.20 30.22
CA GLY A 444 24.25 -20.17 31.31
C GLY A 444 24.58 -21.59 30.87
N LYS A 445 25.88 -21.85 30.67
CA LYS A 445 26.57 -23.16 30.74
C LYS A 445 26.01 -24.35 29.94
N GLN A 446 26.79 -24.74 28.93
CA GLN A 446 26.82 -26.06 28.30
C GLN A 446 26.73 -27.20 29.32
N LEU A 447 25.72 -28.07 29.19
CA LEU A 447 25.80 -29.51 29.41
C LEU A 447 24.85 -30.21 28.43
N GLU A 448 25.25 -31.42 28.07
CA GLU A 448 24.91 -32.19 26.88
C GLU A 448 23.45 -32.69 26.84
N ASP A 449 23.01 -32.98 25.63
CA ASP A 449 21.72 -33.58 25.27
C ASP A 449 21.39 -34.83 26.09
N GLU A 450 20.30 -34.79 26.86
CA GLU A 450 19.50 -35.96 27.20
C GLU A 450 18.02 -35.63 26.97
N GLU A 451 17.41 -36.34 26.03
CA GLU A 451 15.97 -36.34 25.76
C GLU A 451 15.25 -36.91 27.01
N GLU A 452 14.54 -36.07 27.76
CA GLU A 452 13.59 -36.55 28.77
C GLU A 452 12.16 -36.60 28.21
N ASP A 453 11.68 -37.84 28.15
CA ASP A 453 10.31 -38.29 27.90
C ASP A 453 9.25 -37.49 28.67
N VAL A 454 8.25 -36.97 27.96
CA VAL A 454 6.97 -36.61 28.60
C VAL A 454 6.14 -37.88 28.74
N VAL A 455 6.19 -38.41 29.96
CA VAL A 455 5.34 -39.47 30.51
C VAL A 455 3.86 -39.16 30.23
N ILE A 456 3.21 -39.99 29.42
CA ILE A 456 1.75 -40.07 29.35
C ILE A 456 1.35 -41.11 30.41
N GLU A 457 0.70 -40.65 31.47
CA GLU A 457 0.14 -41.53 32.51
C GLU A 457 -0.85 -42.52 31.89
N ASP A 458 -0.50 -43.81 31.93
CA ASP A 458 -1.39 -44.93 31.71
C ASP A 458 -2.45 -44.94 32.83
N PHE A 459 -3.69 -44.62 32.48
CA PHE A 459 -4.84 -45.05 33.27
C PHE A 459 -5.18 -46.48 32.85
N GLU A 460 -4.80 -47.45 33.69
CA GLU A 460 -5.34 -48.81 33.64
C GLU A 460 -6.84 -48.79 33.99
N GLU A 461 -7.69 -49.15 33.02
CA GLU A 461 -9.09 -49.53 33.28
C GLU A 461 -9.16 -51.05 33.49
N ASP A 462 -9.40 -51.47 34.72
CA ASP A 462 -9.94 -52.78 35.06
C ASP A 462 -11.47 -52.69 35.11
N SER A 463 -12.16 -53.33 34.16
CA SER A 463 -13.36 -54.16 34.40
C SER A 463 -14.02 -54.57 33.09
N GLU A 464 -14.04 -55.89 32.89
CA GLU A 464 -14.84 -56.71 31.98
C GLU A 464 -16.29 -56.24 31.73
N GLY A 465 -16.77 -56.48 30.50
CA GLY A 465 -18.18 -56.41 30.12
C GLY A 465 -18.42 -56.72 28.64
N GLU A 466 -18.79 -57.97 28.34
CA GLU A 466 -19.15 -58.51 27.02
C GLU A 466 -20.14 -57.61 26.23
N GLY A 467 -19.91 -57.43 24.93
CA GLY A 467 -20.85 -56.72 24.05
C GLY A 467 -20.42 -56.62 22.58
N SER A 468 -20.78 -57.65 21.82
CA SER A 468 -20.68 -57.75 20.35
C SER A 468 -21.08 -56.46 19.60
N GLY A 469 -20.20 -55.96 18.72
CA GLY A 469 -20.57 -55.07 17.60
C GLY A 469 -19.74 -53.81 17.35
N GLY A 470 -18.88 -53.37 18.28
CA GLY A 470 -18.17 -52.07 18.18
C GLY A 470 -16.67 -52.10 17.84
N GLU A 471 -16.03 -53.28 17.82
CA GLU A 471 -14.57 -53.38 17.69
C GLU A 471 -14.02 -53.12 16.28
N ASP A 472 -14.85 -53.28 15.24
CA ASP A 472 -14.43 -53.02 13.86
C ASP A 472 -14.42 -51.50 13.56
N ASP A 473 -15.38 -50.73 14.09
CA ASP A 473 -15.45 -49.27 13.92
C ASP A 473 -14.29 -48.56 14.63
N ILE A 474 -13.89 -49.02 15.82
CA ILE A 474 -12.75 -48.47 16.56
C ILE A 474 -11.42 -48.77 15.85
N ARG A 475 -11.28 -49.95 15.26
CA ARG A 475 -10.10 -50.30 14.44
C ARG A 475 -10.05 -49.47 13.16
N GLU A 476 -11.20 -49.26 12.50
CA GLU A 476 -11.25 -48.44 11.28
C GLU A 476 -10.93 -46.96 11.56
N LEU A 477 -11.40 -46.42 12.69
CA LEU A 477 -11.08 -45.06 13.12
C LEU A 477 -9.60 -44.88 13.47
N ARG A 478 -8.97 -45.88 14.12
CA ARG A 478 -7.52 -45.88 14.38
C ARG A 478 -6.72 -45.95 13.06
N ALA A 479 -7.15 -46.75 12.09
CA ALA A 479 -6.53 -46.81 10.77
C ALA A 479 -6.66 -45.49 10.00
N LYS A 480 -7.83 -44.82 10.07
CA LYS A 480 -8.07 -43.50 9.48
C LYS A 480 -7.22 -42.41 10.13
N LYS A 481 -7.06 -42.42 11.46
CA LYS A 481 -6.17 -41.49 12.18
C LYS A 481 -4.71 -41.64 11.73
N LEU A 482 -4.24 -42.87 11.59
CA LEU A 482 -2.86 -43.16 11.17
C LEU A 482 -2.60 -42.78 9.70
N ALA A 483 -3.60 -42.99 8.82
CA ALA A 483 -3.54 -42.56 7.43
C ALA A 483 -3.54 -41.03 7.29
N LEU A 484 -4.31 -40.32 8.13
CA LEU A 484 -4.35 -38.86 8.15
C LEU A 484 -3.03 -38.27 8.66
N ALA A 485 -2.45 -38.87 9.70
CA ALA A 485 -1.13 -38.48 10.20
C ALA A 485 -0.03 -38.62 9.13
N ARG A 486 -0.05 -39.71 8.34
CA ARG A 486 0.86 -39.86 7.20
C ARG A 486 0.66 -38.81 6.12
N LYS A 487 -0.59 -38.46 5.78
CA LYS A 487 -0.87 -37.40 4.81
C LYS A 487 -0.38 -36.02 5.28
N ILE A 488 -0.52 -35.72 6.57
CA ILE A 488 -0.03 -34.46 7.16
C ILE A 488 1.50 -34.40 7.09
N ALA A 489 2.19 -35.48 7.45
CA ALA A 489 3.66 -35.56 7.36
C ALA A 489 4.17 -35.45 5.91
N GLU A 490 3.42 -36.00 4.95
CA GLU A 490 3.75 -35.90 3.52
C GLU A 490 3.51 -34.47 2.98
N GLN A 491 2.47 -33.78 3.47
CA GLN A 491 2.22 -32.36 3.19
C GLN A 491 3.30 -31.45 3.77
N GLN A 492 3.75 -31.71 5.00
CA GLN A 492 4.85 -30.97 5.63
C GLN A 492 6.15 -31.14 4.87
N ARG A 493 6.56 -32.36 4.49
CA ARG A 493 7.74 -32.58 3.64
C ARG A 493 7.64 -31.87 2.29
N ARG A 494 6.44 -31.76 1.73
CA ARG A 494 6.22 -31.02 0.48
C ARG A 494 6.36 -29.51 0.71
N GLN A 495 5.87 -28.99 1.82
CA GLN A 495 6.07 -27.59 2.23
C GLN A 495 7.54 -27.27 2.49
N GLU A 496 8.28 -28.14 3.18
CA GLU A 496 9.72 -27.98 3.44
C GLU A 496 10.54 -27.98 2.14
N LYS A 497 10.20 -28.82 1.17
CA LYS A 497 10.84 -28.79 -0.17
C LYS A 497 10.53 -27.51 -0.93
N ILE A 498 9.30 -26.98 -0.82
CA ILE A 498 8.93 -25.70 -1.43
C ILE A 498 9.68 -24.56 -0.73
N GLN A 499 9.79 -24.60 0.59
CA GLN A 499 10.50 -23.62 1.41
C GLN A 499 12.01 -23.62 1.08
N ALA A 500 12.63 -24.79 0.94
CA ALA A 500 14.04 -24.90 0.54
C ALA A 500 14.30 -24.33 -0.86
N VAL A 501 13.37 -24.51 -1.81
CA VAL A 501 13.46 -23.92 -3.15
C VAL A 501 13.27 -22.39 -3.13
N LEU A 502 12.40 -21.88 -2.24
CA LEU A 502 12.20 -20.44 -2.03
C LEU A 502 13.41 -19.79 -1.37
N GLU A 503 14.07 -20.48 -0.43
CA GLU A 503 15.29 -20.01 0.21
C GLU A 503 16.48 -19.96 -0.76
N ASP A 504 16.62 -20.94 -1.66
CA ASP A 504 17.63 -20.92 -2.73
C ASP A 504 17.40 -19.76 -3.73
N GLN A 505 16.13 -19.39 -4.00
CA GLN A 505 15.80 -18.23 -4.84
C GLN A 505 16.08 -16.89 -4.16
N SER A 506 16.00 -16.81 -2.83
CA SER A 506 16.25 -15.58 -2.07
C SER A 506 17.72 -15.13 -2.06
N GLN A 507 18.66 -16.03 -2.35
CA GLN A 507 20.10 -15.72 -2.45
C GLN A 507 20.55 -15.31 -3.87
N MET A 508 19.68 -15.41 -4.89
CA MET A 508 20.03 -14.96 -6.24
C MET A 508 19.93 -13.43 -6.35
N ARG A 509 21.06 -12.77 -6.62
CA ARG A 509 21.12 -11.32 -6.86
C ARG A 509 20.17 -10.89 -7.98
N GLN A 510 19.42 -9.80 -7.75
CA GLN A 510 18.49 -9.25 -8.74
C GLN A 510 19.23 -8.81 -10.01
N MET A 511 18.75 -9.25 -11.18
CA MET A 511 19.32 -8.92 -12.48
C MET A 511 18.46 -7.87 -13.19
N GLU A 512 19.09 -6.77 -13.63
CA GLU A 512 18.43 -5.68 -14.37
C GLU A 512 18.85 -5.73 -15.85
N LEU A 513 17.90 -5.90 -16.76
CA LEU A 513 18.11 -5.82 -18.20
C LEU A 513 17.65 -4.48 -18.74
N GLU A 514 18.59 -3.66 -19.19
CA GLU A 514 18.30 -2.43 -19.93
C GLU A 514 18.20 -2.76 -21.42
N ILE A 515 17.02 -2.57 -22.01
CA ILE A 515 16.70 -2.99 -23.37
C ILE A 515 16.55 -1.75 -24.25
N ARG A 516 17.42 -1.63 -25.26
CA ARG A 516 17.45 -0.54 -26.25
C ARG A 516 17.35 -1.12 -27.66
N PRO A 517 16.15 -1.51 -28.12
CA PRO A 517 15.98 -2.25 -29.36
C PRO A 517 16.55 -1.50 -30.57
N LEU A 518 17.54 -2.10 -31.21
CA LEU A 518 18.12 -1.67 -32.47
C LEU A 518 18.06 -2.80 -33.51
N PHE A 519 18.36 -4.03 -33.08
CA PHE A 519 18.30 -5.24 -33.90
C PHE A 519 17.06 -6.05 -33.56
N LEU A 520 16.26 -6.39 -34.57
CA LEU A 520 15.04 -7.19 -34.41
C LEU A 520 15.21 -8.50 -35.16
N VAL A 521 15.05 -9.62 -34.45
CA VAL A 521 15.22 -10.97 -35.02
C VAL A 521 13.85 -11.66 -35.04
N PRO A 522 13.13 -11.66 -36.18
CA PRO A 522 11.90 -12.41 -36.34
C PRO A 522 12.17 -13.90 -36.58
N ASP A 523 11.28 -14.76 -36.07
CA ASP A 523 11.22 -16.17 -36.43
C ASP A 523 10.45 -16.39 -37.75
N THR A 524 10.39 -17.65 -38.20
CA THR A 524 9.67 -18.05 -39.42
C THR A 524 8.19 -17.69 -39.37
N ASN A 525 7.53 -17.91 -38.23
CA ASN A 525 6.11 -17.58 -38.05
C ASN A 525 5.84 -16.07 -38.15
N GLY A 526 6.78 -15.24 -37.69
CA GLY A 526 6.73 -13.79 -37.83
C GLY A 526 6.61 -13.34 -39.30
N PHE A 527 7.29 -14.01 -40.22
CA PHE A 527 7.15 -13.73 -41.65
C PHE A 527 5.83 -14.29 -42.23
N ILE A 528 5.41 -15.48 -41.80
CA ILE A 528 4.18 -16.09 -42.30
C ILE A 528 2.94 -15.29 -41.91
N ASP A 529 2.85 -14.87 -40.65
CA ASP A 529 1.63 -14.26 -40.11
C ASP A 529 1.68 -12.73 -40.03
N HIS A 530 2.88 -12.14 -39.95
CA HIS A 530 3.04 -10.72 -39.67
C HIS A 530 3.92 -9.98 -40.70
N LEU A 531 4.02 -10.45 -41.94
CA LEU A 531 4.83 -9.81 -43.00
C LEU A 531 4.59 -8.31 -43.16
N ALA A 532 3.33 -7.87 -43.15
CA ALA A 532 2.97 -6.45 -43.27
C ALA A 532 3.47 -5.61 -42.09
N SER A 533 3.47 -6.19 -40.90
CA SER A 533 3.98 -5.57 -39.68
C SER A 533 5.51 -5.44 -39.70
N LEU A 534 6.20 -6.48 -40.16
CA LEU A 534 7.66 -6.44 -40.36
C LEU A 534 8.06 -5.42 -41.44
N ALA A 535 7.29 -5.31 -42.52
CA ALA A 535 7.51 -4.30 -43.56
C ALA A 535 7.40 -2.87 -43.00
N ARG A 536 6.39 -2.58 -42.16
CA ARG A 536 6.25 -1.28 -41.48
C ARG A 536 7.41 -0.97 -40.54
N LEU A 537 7.88 -1.96 -39.77
CA LEU A 537 9.06 -1.79 -38.92
C LEU A 537 10.29 -1.41 -39.73
N LEU A 538 10.48 -2.03 -40.90
CA LEU A 538 11.59 -1.77 -41.80
C LEU A 538 11.49 -0.37 -42.44
N GLU A 539 10.29 0.03 -42.85
CA GLU A 539 9.99 1.36 -43.39
C GLU A 539 10.19 2.49 -42.38
N SER A 540 10.04 2.20 -41.08
CA SER A 540 10.28 3.19 -40.02
C SER A 540 11.73 3.69 -39.96
N ARG A 541 12.68 2.95 -40.53
CA ARG A 541 14.14 3.22 -40.50
C ARG A 541 14.75 3.34 -39.09
N LYS A 542 14.00 3.01 -38.03
CA LYS A 542 14.45 3.07 -36.63
C LYS A 542 15.18 1.79 -36.17
N TYR A 543 14.91 0.67 -36.84
CA TYR A 543 15.38 -0.65 -36.46
C TYR A 543 16.03 -1.37 -37.64
N ILE A 544 16.90 -2.32 -37.34
CA ILE A 544 17.53 -3.21 -38.30
C ILE A 544 16.89 -4.59 -38.13
N LEU A 545 16.21 -5.06 -39.16
CA LEU A 545 15.65 -6.41 -39.20
C LEU A 545 16.76 -7.39 -39.59
N VAL A 546 17.10 -8.30 -38.68
CA VAL A 546 18.13 -9.33 -38.89
C VAL A 546 17.45 -10.67 -39.08
N VAL A 547 17.58 -11.25 -40.27
CA VAL A 547 16.92 -12.50 -40.64
C VAL A 547 17.93 -13.64 -40.56
N PRO A 548 17.76 -14.60 -39.64
CA PRO A 548 18.61 -15.79 -39.59
C PRO A 548 18.49 -16.60 -40.89
N LEU A 549 19.61 -17.11 -41.41
CA LEU A 549 19.62 -17.91 -42.64
C LEU A 549 18.72 -19.15 -42.53
N ILE A 550 18.61 -19.74 -41.33
CA ILE A 550 17.70 -20.87 -41.07
C ILE A 550 16.24 -20.50 -41.33
N VAL A 551 15.82 -19.29 -40.98
CA VAL A 551 14.45 -18.79 -41.24
C VAL A 551 14.23 -18.65 -42.75
N ILE A 552 15.21 -18.14 -43.49
CA ILE A 552 15.13 -18.03 -44.96
C ILE A 552 15.02 -19.42 -45.60
N ASN A 553 15.80 -20.39 -45.13
CA ASN A 553 15.78 -21.76 -45.65
C ASN A 553 14.45 -22.47 -45.33
N GLU A 554 13.88 -22.25 -44.13
CA GLU A 554 12.56 -22.76 -43.78
C GLU A 554 11.45 -22.15 -44.66
N LEU A 555 11.48 -20.82 -44.85
CA LEU A 555 10.52 -20.14 -45.73
C LEU A 555 10.62 -20.63 -47.18
N ASP A 556 11.83 -20.89 -47.68
CA ASP A 556 12.07 -21.43 -49.02
C ASP A 556 11.55 -22.88 -49.15
N GLY A 557 11.77 -23.71 -48.13
CA GLY A 557 11.20 -25.06 -48.05
C GLY A 557 9.67 -25.06 -48.01
N LEU A 558 9.08 -24.16 -47.22
CA LEU A 558 7.63 -23.97 -47.13
C LEU A 558 7.03 -23.46 -48.44
N ALA A 559 7.74 -22.58 -49.17
CA ALA A 559 7.31 -22.05 -50.46
C ALA A 559 7.33 -23.12 -51.56
N LYS A 560 8.34 -24.01 -51.56
CA LYS A 560 8.45 -25.13 -52.52
C LYS A 560 7.42 -26.22 -52.28
N GLY A 561 7.03 -26.46 -51.02
CA GLY A 561 6.05 -27.47 -50.63
C GLY A 561 6.61 -28.91 -50.70
N GLN A 562 6.05 -29.84 -49.93
CA GLN A 562 6.37 -31.27 -50.09
C GLN A 562 5.57 -31.84 -51.25
N GLU A 563 6.24 -32.37 -52.29
CA GLU A 563 5.60 -32.95 -53.48
C GLU A 563 4.81 -34.26 -53.20
N THR A 564 4.79 -34.79 -51.97
CA THR A 564 4.31 -36.16 -51.70
C THR A 564 2.90 -36.30 -51.12
N ASP A 565 2.19 -35.24 -50.75
CA ASP A 565 0.84 -35.38 -50.18
C ASP A 565 -0.24 -34.59 -50.92
N HIS A 566 -0.88 -35.25 -51.89
CA HIS A 566 -2.12 -34.81 -52.54
C HIS A 566 -3.35 -34.74 -51.59
N ARG A 567 -3.16 -34.82 -50.27
CA ARG A 567 -4.21 -34.67 -49.23
C ARG A 567 -3.93 -33.55 -48.23
N ALA A 568 -3.03 -32.60 -48.51
CA ALA A 568 -2.82 -31.45 -47.62
C ALA A 568 -4.00 -30.46 -47.72
N GLY A 569 -4.73 -30.28 -46.61
CA GLY A 569 -5.92 -29.41 -46.53
C GLY A 569 -5.65 -27.93 -46.83
N GLY A 570 -6.72 -27.13 -46.97
CA GLY A 570 -6.65 -25.72 -47.41
C GLY A 570 -5.69 -24.82 -46.63
N TYR A 571 -5.38 -25.14 -45.37
CA TYR A 571 -4.43 -24.41 -44.54
C TYR A 571 -2.97 -24.48 -45.07
N ALA A 572 -2.53 -25.64 -45.55
CA ALA A 572 -1.16 -25.83 -46.04
C ALA A 572 -0.87 -24.97 -47.29
N ARG A 573 -1.85 -24.82 -48.18
CA ARG A 573 -1.75 -23.94 -49.36
C ARG A 573 -1.66 -22.46 -48.98
N VAL A 574 -2.36 -22.05 -47.92
CA VAL A 574 -2.31 -20.67 -47.43
C VAL A 574 -0.94 -20.34 -46.83
N VAL A 575 -0.36 -21.28 -46.07
CA VAL A 575 1.00 -21.14 -45.52
C VAL A 575 2.05 -21.09 -46.64
N GLN A 576 1.93 -21.97 -47.65
CA GLN A 576 2.83 -21.97 -48.81
C GLN A 576 2.82 -20.63 -49.56
N GLU A 577 1.63 -20.06 -49.84
CA GLU A 577 1.51 -18.77 -50.52
C GLU A 577 2.04 -17.60 -49.65
N LYS A 578 1.84 -17.63 -48.34
CA LYS A 578 2.42 -16.66 -47.39
C LYS A 578 3.95 -16.75 -47.35
N ALA A 579 4.51 -17.96 -47.36
CA ALA A 579 5.95 -18.19 -47.43
C ALA A 579 6.54 -17.65 -48.74
N ARG A 580 5.88 -17.92 -49.88
CA ARG A 580 6.28 -17.40 -51.19
C ARG A 580 6.33 -15.87 -51.22
N LYS A 581 5.31 -15.20 -50.68
CA LYS A 581 5.27 -13.74 -50.55
C LYS A 581 6.37 -13.19 -49.65
N SER A 582 6.72 -13.91 -48.58
CA SER A 582 7.78 -13.51 -47.65
C SER A 582 9.17 -13.60 -48.30
N ILE A 583 9.44 -14.68 -49.06
CA ILE A 583 10.68 -14.82 -49.83
C ILE A 583 10.78 -13.73 -50.91
N GLU A 584 9.71 -13.50 -51.67
CA GLU A 584 9.67 -12.44 -52.69
C GLU A 584 9.91 -11.04 -52.09
N PHE A 585 9.37 -10.78 -50.90
CA PHE A 585 9.64 -9.55 -50.15
C PHE A 585 11.12 -9.43 -49.77
N LEU A 586 11.72 -10.49 -49.22
CA LEU A 586 13.12 -10.50 -48.82
C LEU A 586 14.04 -10.32 -50.05
N GLU A 587 13.82 -11.06 -51.13
CA GLU A 587 14.64 -11.01 -52.35
C GLU A 587 14.65 -9.59 -52.95
N ARG A 588 13.47 -8.96 -53.11
CA ARG A 588 13.38 -7.57 -53.60
C ARG A 588 14.12 -6.59 -52.70
N ARG A 589 14.08 -6.76 -51.38
CA ARG A 589 14.74 -5.86 -50.43
C ARG A 589 16.26 -6.03 -50.44
N PHE A 590 16.76 -7.25 -50.54
CA PHE A 590 18.20 -7.51 -50.71
C PHE A 590 18.73 -7.01 -52.06
N GLU A 591 17.97 -7.18 -53.15
CA GLU A 591 18.31 -6.60 -54.46
C GLU A 591 18.40 -5.06 -54.41
N SER A 592 17.50 -4.42 -53.66
CA SER A 592 17.52 -2.98 -53.45
C SER A 592 18.60 -2.47 -52.48
N ARG A 593 19.39 -3.39 -51.88
CA ARG A 593 20.42 -3.10 -50.85
C ARG A 593 19.89 -2.26 -49.68
N ASP A 594 18.77 -2.68 -49.10
CA ASP A 594 18.14 -1.97 -47.98
C ASP A 594 19.05 -1.99 -46.72
N SER A 595 19.48 -0.81 -46.25
CA SER A 595 20.39 -0.68 -45.10
C SER A 595 19.80 -1.15 -43.77
N CYS A 596 18.48 -1.31 -43.70
CA CYS A 596 17.75 -1.74 -42.49
C CYS A 596 17.40 -3.24 -42.51
N LEU A 597 17.85 -4.00 -43.51
CA LEU A 597 17.67 -5.45 -43.59
C LEU A 597 19.03 -6.14 -43.64
N ARG A 598 19.22 -7.18 -42.83
CA ARG A 598 20.44 -8.01 -42.82
C ARG A 598 20.06 -9.47 -42.77
N ALA A 599 20.86 -10.33 -43.39
CA ALA A 599 20.78 -11.78 -43.21
C ALA A 599 22.03 -12.28 -42.50
N LEU A 600 21.87 -13.16 -41.53
CA LEU A 600 22.97 -13.67 -40.71
C LEU A 600 23.05 -15.19 -40.82
N THR A 601 24.23 -15.74 -41.11
CA THR A 601 24.43 -17.18 -41.05
C THR A 601 24.50 -17.69 -39.61
N SER A 602 24.38 -18.99 -39.41
CA SER A 602 24.45 -19.60 -38.06
C SER A 602 25.79 -19.37 -37.36
N ARG A 603 26.85 -19.02 -38.12
CA ARG A 603 28.19 -18.65 -37.62
C ARG A 603 28.37 -17.15 -37.36
N GLY A 604 27.36 -16.33 -37.62
CA GLY A 604 27.40 -14.88 -37.37
C GLY A 604 28.00 -14.05 -38.52
N ASN A 605 28.07 -14.60 -39.74
CA ASN A 605 28.50 -13.83 -40.91
C ASN A 605 27.29 -13.11 -41.54
N GLU A 606 27.44 -11.81 -41.83
CA GLU A 606 26.42 -11.04 -42.54
C GLU A 606 26.49 -11.34 -44.05
N LEU A 607 25.33 -11.58 -44.67
CA LEU A 607 25.22 -11.86 -46.09
C LEU A 607 24.82 -10.60 -46.87
N GLU A 608 25.57 -10.29 -47.94
CA GLU A 608 25.23 -9.19 -48.86
C GLU A 608 24.10 -9.57 -49.83
N SER A 609 23.86 -10.86 -50.05
CA SER A 609 22.79 -11.38 -50.89
C SER A 609 22.30 -12.74 -50.39
N ILE A 610 21.02 -13.02 -50.59
CA ILE A 610 20.35 -14.28 -50.22
C ILE A 610 20.11 -15.21 -51.41
N ALA A 611 20.62 -14.86 -52.60
CA ALA A 611 20.47 -15.63 -53.84
C ALA A 611 21.26 -16.96 -53.80
N PHE A 612 22.37 -17.00 -53.06
CA PHE A 612 23.18 -18.21 -52.84
C PHE A 612 23.23 -18.50 -51.33
N ARG A 613 22.30 -19.35 -50.85
CA ARG A 613 22.00 -19.56 -49.42
C ARG A 613 22.35 -20.94 -48.86
N SER A 614 23.45 -21.56 -49.32
CA SER A 614 23.94 -22.85 -48.82
C SER A 614 24.96 -22.68 -47.69
N GLU A 615 24.72 -23.29 -46.52
CA GLU A 615 25.66 -23.31 -45.39
C GLU A 615 26.03 -24.77 -45.05
N ASP A 616 27.32 -25.04 -44.79
CA ASP A 616 27.81 -26.35 -44.34
C ASP A 616 27.41 -26.56 -42.87
N ILE A 617 26.34 -27.31 -42.67
CA ILE A 617 25.74 -27.67 -41.37
C ILE A 617 26.47 -28.85 -40.68
N THR A 618 27.51 -29.39 -41.33
CA THR A 618 28.29 -30.55 -40.89
C THR A 618 29.11 -30.21 -39.65
N GLY A 619 28.48 -30.29 -38.46
CA GLY A 619 29.11 -30.10 -37.16
C GLY A 619 28.32 -29.23 -36.16
N GLN A 620 27.18 -28.65 -36.54
CA GLN A 620 26.33 -27.90 -35.60
C GLN A 620 25.32 -28.82 -34.92
N LEU A 621 25.45 -28.98 -33.60
CA LEU A 621 24.46 -29.64 -32.74
C LEU A 621 23.47 -28.60 -32.21
N GLY A 622 22.21 -28.64 -32.66
CA GLY A 622 21.14 -27.78 -32.18
C GLY A 622 19.88 -27.88 -33.03
N ASN A 623 18.72 -27.54 -32.46
CA ASN A 623 17.49 -27.42 -33.25
C ASN A 623 17.41 -26.05 -33.94
N ASN A 624 16.41 -25.83 -34.81
CA ASN A 624 16.28 -24.57 -35.55
C ASN A 624 16.11 -23.36 -34.61
N ASP A 625 15.43 -23.52 -33.47
CA ASP A 625 15.33 -22.49 -32.43
C ASP A 625 16.70 -22.08 -31.90
N ASP A 626 17.60 -23.05 -31.68
CA ASP A 626 18.95 -22.79 -31.16
C ASP A 626 19.78 -21.99 -32.17
N LEU A 627 19.53 -22.18 -33.48
CA LEU A 627 20.15 -21.38 -34.56
C LEU A 627 19.55 -19.96 -34.67
N ILE A 628 18.26 -19.78 -34.39
CA ILE A 628 17.64 -18.45 -34.30
C ILE A 628 18.19 -17.71 -33.06
N LEU A 629 18.34 -18.41 -31.95
CA LEU A 629 18.92 -17.85 -30.73
C LEU A 629 20.40 -17.52 -30.89
N SER A 630 21.18 -18.32 -31.60
CA SER A 630 22.60 -17.99 -31.85
C SER A 630 22.74 -16.68 -32.63
N CYS A 631 21.81 -16.38 -33.54
CA CYS A 631 21.72 -15.09 -34.21
C CYS A 631 21.45 -13.94 -33.22
N CYS A 632 20.54 -14.12 -32.26
CA CYS A 632 20.31 -13.12 -31.21
C CYS A 632 21.56 -12.90 -30.34
N LEU A 633 22.20 -13.99 -29.92
CA LEU A 633 23.37 -13.94 -29.04
C LEU A 633 24.59 -13.29 -29.70
N HIS A 634 24.70 -13.32 -31.03
CA HIS A 634 25.74 -12.59 -31.75
C HIS A 634 25.77 -11.09 -31.42
N TYR A 635 24.60 -10.50 -31.15
CA TYR A 635 24.46 -9.09 -30.78
C TYR A 635 24.51 -8.85 -29.26
N CYS A 636 24.56 -9.90 -28.44
CA CYS A 636 24.78 -9.83 -27.00
C CYS A 636 26.30 -9.81 -26.71
N LYS A 637 26.93 -8.63 -26.79
CA LYS A 637 28.39 -8.47 -26.54
C LYS A 637 28.67 -8.25 -25.04
N ASP A 638 28.59 -9.32 -24.26
CA ASP A 638 28.82 -9.25 -22.81
C ASP A 638 30.33 -9.33 -22.48
N LYS A 639 30.92 -8.25 -21.95
CA LYS A 639 32.26 -8.28 -21.33
C LYS A 639 32.11 -8.26 -19.82
N ALA A 640 32.75 -9.19 -19.11
CA ALA A 640 32.64 -9.34 -17.65
C ALA A 640 32.88 -8.04 -16.85
N LYS A 641 33.71 -7.13 -17.37
CA LYS A 641 34.02 -5.83 -16.74
C LYS A 641 32.86 -4.83 -16.79
N ASP A 642 31.92 -4.99 -17.72
CA ASP A 642 30.87 -4.01 -17.99
C ASP A 642 29.59 -4.27 -17.18
N PHE A 643 29.45 -5.46 -16.56
CA PHE A 643 28.24 -5.86 -15.83
C PHE A 643 28.48 -6.45 -14.43
N MET A 644 29.74 -6.73 -14.02
CA MET A 644 30.02 -7.11 -12.63
C MET A 644 30.08 -5.87 -11.72
N PRO A 645 29.23 -5.79 -10.69
CA PRO A 645 29.25 -4.66 -9.76
C PRO A 645 30.52 -4.67 -8.89
N THR A 646 30.96 -3.47 -8.51
CA THR A 646 32.10 -3.25 -7.61
C THR A 646 31.80 -3.60 -6.14
N SER A 647 30.53 -3.62 -5.75
CA SER A 647 30.03 -3.97 -4.41
C SER A 647 29.21 -5.28 -4.45
N LYS A 648 29.12 -6.00 -3.32
CA LYS A 648 28.38 -7.27 -3.25
C LYS A 648 26.85 -7.12 -3.24
N GLU A 649 26.35 -5.89 -3.07
CA GLU A 649 24.93 -5.55 -2.85
C GLU A 649 24.25 -4.93 -4.07
N GLU A 650 25.01 -4.53 -5.11
CA GLU A 650 24.44 -3.96 -6.34
C GLU A 650 23.94 -5.03 -7.33
N PRO A 651 22.84 -4.76 -8.06
CA PRO A 651 22.29 -5.67 -9.06
C PRO A 651 23.17 -5.78 -10.31
N ILE A 652 23.14 -6.93 -10.98
CA ILE A 652 23.87 -7.15 -12.25
C ILE A 652 23.08 -6.46 -13.37
N ARG A 653 23.70 -5.47 -14.04
CA ARG A 653 23.07 -4.71 -15.13
C ARG A 653 23.56 -5.20 -16.49
N LEU A 654 22.63 -5.66 -17.34
CA LEU A 654 22.91 -6.11 -18.70
C LEU A 654 22.24 -5.19 -19.72
N LEU A 655 23.00 -4.68 -20.69
CA LEU A 655 22.47 -3.93 -21.83
C LEU A 655 22.12 -4.90 -22.97
N ARG A 656 20.93 -4.74 -23.57
CA ARG A 656 20.47 -5.53 -24.71
C ARG A 656 19.97 -4.63 -25.83
N GLU A 657 20.66 -4.67 -26.96
CA GLU A 657 20.25 -3.94 -28.18
C GLU A 657 19.48 -4.81 -29.18
N VAL A 658 19.38 -6.12 -28.91
CA VAL A 658 18.69 -7.11 -29.73
C VAL A 658 17.40 -7.56 -29.07
N VAL A 659 16.34 -7.72 -29.85
CA VAL A 659 15.05 -8.26 -29.40
C VAL A 659 14.63 -9.38 -30.34
N LEU A 660 14.27 -10.52 -29.76
CA LEU A 660 13.66 -11.62 -30.49
C LEU A 660 12.16 -11.37 -30.67
N LEU A 661 11.68 -11.45 -31.91
CA LEU A 661 10.28 -11.31 -32.25
C LEU A 661 9.68 -12.68 -32.57
N THR A 662 8.94 -13.25 -31.61
CA THR A 662 8.35 -14.58 -31.76
C THR A 662 7.07 -14.72 -30.93
N ASP A 663 6.11 -15.44 -31.49
CA ASP A 663 4.88 -15.86 -30.81
C ASP A 663 5.02 -17.27 -30.21
N ASP A 664 6.13 -17.98 -30.50
CA ASP A 664 6.39 -19.34 -30.04
C ASP A 664 6.79 -19.37 -28.55
N ARG A 665 6.02 -20.13 -27.76
CA ARG A 665 6.22 -20.23 -26.31
C ARG A 665 7.54 -20.92 -25.95
N ASN A 666 7.96 -21.94 -26.68
CA ASN A 666 9.18 -22.71 -26.39
C ASN A 666 10.41 -21.88 -26.72
N LEU A 667 10.43 -21.23 -27.88
CA LEU A 667 11.52 -20.33 -28.28
C LEU A 667 11.60 -19.13 -27.32
N ARG A 668 10.46 -18.57 -26.89
CA ARG A 668 10.42 -17.51 -25.87
C ARG A 668 11.07 -17.95 -24.55
N VAL A 669 10.75 -19.14 -24.04
CA VAL A 669 11.38 -19.66 -22.82
C VAL A 669 12.90 -19.83 -23.00
N LYS A 670 13.34 -20.39 -24.13
CA LYS A 670 14.78 -20.56 -24.43
C LYS A 670 15.55 -19.24 -24.58
N ALA A 671 14.89 -18.18 -25.03
CA ALA A 671 15.47 -16.83 -25.14
C ALA A 671 15.58 -16.17 -23.76
N LEU A 672 14.54 -16.28 -22.94
CA LEU A 672 14.52 -15.71 -21.59
C LEU A 672 15.60 -16.33 -20.71
N THR A 673 15.83 -17.65 -20.78
CA THR A 673 16.91 -18.32 -20.02
C THR A 673 18.32 -17.88 -20.42
N ARG A 674 18.47 -17.23 -21.59
CA ARG A 674 19.74 -16.67 -22.08
C ARG A 674 19.79 -15.14 -21.99
N ASN A 675 18.89 -14.52 -21.23
CA ASN A 675 18.81 -13.06 -21.06
C ASN A 675 18.64 -12.30 -22.39
N VAL A 676 17.97 -12.92 -23.37
CA VAL A 676 17.52 -12.25 -24.59
C VAL A 676 16.09 -11.75 -24.36
N PRO A 677 15.80 -10.46 -24.61
CA PRO A 677 14.45 -9.93 -24.49
C PRO A 677 13.59 -10.38 -25.67
N VAL A 678 12.33 -10.70 -25.40
CA VAL A 678 11.40 -11.27 -26.38
C VAL A 678 10.08 -10.52 -26.37
N ARG A 679 9.50 -10.26 -27.54
CA ARG A 679 8.11 -9.80 -27.68
C ARG A 679 7.43 -10.39 -28.90
N ASP A 680 6.11 -10.48 -28.87
CA ASP A 680 5.31 -10.68 -30.08
C ASP A 680 5.36 -9.42 -30.97
N ILE A 681 5.16 -9.62 -32.28
CA ILE A 681 5.29 -8.55 -33.28
C ILE A 681 4.24 -7.43 -33.07
N PRO A 682 2.95 -7.72 -32.81
CA PRO A 682 1.94 -6.69 -32.53
C PRO A 682 2.26 -5.84 -31.28
N ALA A 683 2.72 -6.46 -30.20
CA ALA A 683 3.09 -5.78 -28.97
C ALA A 683 4.34 -4.93 -29.17
N PHE A 684 5.33 -5.43 -29.94
CA PHE A 684 6.52 -4.65 -30.27
C PHE A 684 6.17 -3.43 -31.13
N LEU A 685 5.33 -3.57 -32.15
CA LEU A 685 4.86 -2.45 -32.98
C LEU A 685 4.17 -1.35 -32.16
N THR A 686 3.30 -1.77 -31.23
CA THR A 686 2.58 -0.86 -30.32
C THR A 686 3.57 -0.11 -29.43
N TRP A 687 4.57 -0.81 -28.90
CA TRP A 687 5.63 -0.22 -28.08
C TRP A 687 6.53 0.74 -28.89
N ALA A 688 6.89 0.37 -30.11
CA ALA A 688 7.74 1.13 -31.02
C ALA A 688 7.04 2.37 -31.63
N GLN A 689 5.73 2.52 -31.40
CA GLN A 689 4.91 3.59 -31.96
C GLN A 689 5.04 3.69 -33.49
N VAL A 690 5.07 2.53 -34.15
CA VAL A 690 5.08 2.41 -35.61
C VAL A 690 3.67 2.03 -36.04
N GLY A 691 2.93 3.02 -36.55
CA GLY A 691 1.54 2.90 -37.03
C GLY A 691 1.46 2.55 -38.50
#